data_AF-Q69TF4-F1
#
_entry.id   AF-Q69TF4-F1
#
_cell.length_a   1.000
_cell.length_b   1.000
_cell.length_c   1.000
_cell.angle_alpha   90.00
_cell.angle_beta   90.00
_cell.angle_gamma   90.00
#
_symmetry.space_group_name_H-M   'P 1'
#
loop_
_entity.id
_entity.type
_entity.pdbx_description
1 polymer ?
#
loop_
_entity_poly.entity_id
_entity_poly.type
_entity_poly.pdbx_seq_one_letter_code
_entity_poly.pdbx_strand_id
1 'polypeptide(L)'
;MGGLRVDLSGAEIRVDPACGAAADDGGSPPVFLPRQPAAPPLLALDIGGTLIKLVYTASCGGGGAELRFAKFERRRMQECFDFVRAQGLVHRNGSTMGSSKENIALKASGGGAYKYTEDFREKLGVCLDKVDEMDSVVSGANFLLQSVPGAAFTHMNGKKSSVDISPNNLFPYLLVNIGSGVSILKVTGNRKFERVTGTHIGGGTMFGLAKLLTGCKSYDEFLQLSQKGDNFVLDLIVKDICGELVCQKQGLSTSTLASSFGKVITSKKKLTDYRPEDLASTLLSAFTYNIAQISFLVASILHLRRVFFGGSYIRGHKSTMQNISYAIDFWSQSKMQAVFLQHEGYLGALGALMSYGDSGDKNMNLEEMKEEENIHESATPIDETSTDEHNDGNIFPYLLVNIGSGVSMIEVTGNGKFERIIGSHLGGGTILGLARLLTGCSSYDEFLELSQRGNNLAVDLTVGDIYGEHGYPKIGLPASTTAASFGKVSSSRLSEYKVEDLAAALLNSFTYNIGQIAYFVANLSGLKRIFFRGAYICGHEKTMDKISHSLKYWSKGQVQTTFLCHEGFLGTLGAFWSYENMGIDGLAAHEVIREVLLGAPYTGQLPSLPLTHQQDNGEDTTIEGEVERLRHDNAVLKAELERLQRENTELKAKLVKSGKPNTFYH
;
A
#
# COMPACT_ATOMS: atom_id res chain seq x y z
N MET A 1 -2.94 -33.81 31.27
CA MET A 1 -3.48 -32.49 30.86
C MET A 1 -4.14 -32.58 29.48
N GLY A 2 -5.27 -33.28 29.35
CA GLY A 2 -5.91 -33.53 28.04
C GLY A 2 -6.93 -32.47 27.57
N GLY A 3 -6.79 -31.21 27.99
CA GLY A 3 -7.98 -30.38 28.27
C GLY A 3 -8.22 -29.08 27.50
N LEU A 4 -7.44 -28.70 26.48
CA LEU A 4 -7.63 -27.39 25.79
C LEU A 4 -7.45 -27.41 24.26
N ARG A 5 -7.44 -28.58 23.62
CA ARG A 5 -7.31 -28.67 22.16
C ARG A 5 -8.68 -28.65 21.48
N VAL A 6 -8.79 -27.91 20.37
CA VAL A 6 -9.95 -27.95 19.49
C VAL A 6 -9.80 -29.13 18.53
N ASP A 7 -10.75 -30.07 18.53
CA ASP A 7 -10.87 -31.16 17.56
C ASP A 7 -11.66 -30.69 16.34
N LEU A 8 -10.98 -30.68 15.21
CA LEU A 8 -11.45 -30.17 13.93
C LEU A 8 -11.94 -31.27 12.99
N SER A 9 -11.92 -32.52 13.45
CA SER A 9 -12.21 -33.68 12.63
C SER A 9 -13.68 -33.66 12.18
N GLY A 10 -13.91 -33.35 10.89
CA GLY A 10 -15.25 -33.21 10.33
C GLY A 10 -15.86 -31.82 10.53
N ALA A 11 -15.05 -30.79 10.76
CA ALA A 11 -15.52 -29.42 10.85
C ALA A 11 -16.27 -29.00 9.58
N GLU A 12 -17.38 -28.30 9.73
CA GLU A 12 -18.23 -27.86 8.61
C GLU A 12 -18.78 -26.45 8.85
N ILE A 13 -18.87 -25.64 7.79
CA ILE A 13 -19.52 -24.33 7.87
C ILE A 13 -21.04 -24.57 7.81
N ARG A 14 -21.75 -24.24 8.89
CA ARG A 14 -23.22 -24.30 8.90
C ARG A 14 -23.79 -22.94 8.57
N VAL A 15 -24.42 -22.83 7.41
CA VAL A 15 -25.27 -21.68 7.07
C VAL A 15 -26.67 -22.05 7.52
N ASP A 16 -27.21 -21.32 8.50
CA ASP A 16 -28.61 -21.50 8.90
C ASP A 16 -29.50 -21.21 7.69
N PRO A 17 -30.32 -22.17 7.21
CA PRO A 17 -31.24 -21.94 6.09
C PRO A 17 -32.25 -20.83 6.38
N ALA A 18 -32.52 -20.52 7.65
CA ALA A 18 -33.37 -19.39 8.04
C ALA A 18 -32.68 -18.02 7.85
N CYS A 19 -31.34 -17.99 7.82
CA CYS A 19 -30.55 -16.87 7.33
C CYS A 19 -30.40 -16.94 5.80
N GLY A 20 -31.54 -16.99 5.11
CA GLY A 20 -31.62 -17.00 3.66
C GLY A 20 -30.97 -15.76 3.07
N ALA A 21 -29.89 -15.95 2.31
CA ALA A 21 -29.35 -15.01 1.34
C ALA A 21 -29.10 -13.56 1.81
N ALA A 22 -28.90 -13.31 3.11
CA ALA A 22 -28.24 -12.12 3.64
C ALA A 22 -28.02 -12.31 5.16
N ALA A 23 -26.78 -12.58 5.57
CA ALA A 23 -26.34 -12.09 6.87
C ALA A 23 -26.15 -10.57 6.74
N ASP A 24 -27.27 -9.85 6.56
CA ASP A 24 -27.29 -8.38 6.52
C ASP A 24 -27.01 -7.78 7.92
N ASP A 25 -26.89 -8.64 8.94
CA ASP A 25 -26.37 -8.30 10.27
C ASP A 25 -24.92 -8.78 10.49
N GLY A 26 -24.08 -8.74 9.43
CA GLY A 26 -22.62 -8.70 9.52
C GLY A 26 -21.88 -9.88 10.19
N GLY A 27 -22.58 -10.94 10.59
CA GLY A 27 -22.05 -12.12 11.26
C GLY A 27 -21.43 -13.14 10.31
N SER A 28 -20.29 -13.72 10.69
CA SER A 28 -19.74 -14.87 9.97
C SER A 28 -20.44 -16.16 10.42
N PRO A 29 -20.78 -17.09 9.50
CA PRO A 29 -21.48 -18.33 9.85
C PRO A 29 -20.66 -19.16 10.85
N PRO A 30 -21.28 -19.88 11.79
CA PRO A 30 -20.55 -20.74 12.71
C PRO A 30 -19.84 -21.89 11.98
N VAL A 31 -18.76 -22.39 12.58
CA VAL A 31 -18.09 -23.63 12.16
C VAL A 31 -18.42 -24.72 13.16
N PHE A 32 -19.21 -25.70 12.76
CA PHE A 32 -19.59 -26.82 13.61
C PHE A 32 -18.42 -27.79 13.77
N LEU A 33 -18.22 -28.26 14.99
CA LEU A 33 -17.17 -29.18 15.42
C LEU A 33 -17.81 -30.44 16.01
N PRO A 34 -18.12 -31.47 15.17
CA PRO A 34 -18.91 -32.63 15.60
C PRO A 34 -18.24 -33.47 16.68
N ARG A 35 -16.90 -33.47 16.73
CA ARG A 35 -16.11 -34.31 17.64
C ARG A 35 -15.52 -33.55 18.82
N GLN A 36 -15.80 -32.25 18.94
CA GLN A 36 -15.32 -31.47 20.07
C GLN A 36 -15.98 -31.96 21.37
N PRO A 37 -15.20 -32.39 22.37
CA PRO A 37 -15.76 -32.77 23.66
C PRO A 37 -16.35 -31.57 24.39
N ALA A 38 -17.31 -31.83 25.28
CA ALA A 38 -17.82 -30.82 26.18
C ALA A 38 -16.68 -30.30 27.07
N ALA A 39 -16.39 -29.01 26.97
CA ALA A 39 -15.35 -28.32 27.72
C ALA A 39 -15.81 -26.89 28.05
N PRO A 40 -15.20 -26.22 29.05
CA PRO A 40 -15.40 -24.79 29.25
C PRO A 40 -15.17 -24.01 27.96
N PRO A 41 -15.88 -22.89 27.72
CA PRO A 41 -15.74 -22.13 26.50
C PRO A 41 -14.30 -21.63 26.34
N LEU A 42 -13.67 -21.96 25.22
CA LEU A 42 -12.42 -21.37 24.80
C LEU A 42 -12.71 -20.03 24.11
N LEU A 43 -11.87 -19.02 24.37
CA LEU A 43 -11.96 -17.70 23.75
C LEU A 43 -10.56 -17.28 23.30
N ALA A 44 -10.44 -16.87 22.05
CA ALA A 44 -9.23 -16.27 21.51
C ALA A 44 -9.54 -14.91 20.86
N LEU A 45 -8.55 -14.03 20.91
CA LEU A 45 -8.66 -12.63 20.49
C LEU A 45 -7.63 -12.30 19.41
N ASP A 46 -8.02 -11.46 18.45
CA ASP A 46 -7.12 -10.68 17.60
C ASP A 46 -7.44 -9.20 17.76
N ILE A 47 -6.54 -8.47 18.41
CA ILE A 47 -6.70 -7.05 18.74
C ILE A 47 -5.84 -6.24 17.77
N GLY A 48 -6.44 -5.87 16.63
CA GLY A 48 -5.79 -5.05 15.62
C GLY A 48 -5.88 -3.54 15.91
N GLY A 49 -5.28 -2.73 15.02
CA GLY A 49 -5.31 -1.25 15.15
C GLY A 49 -6.71 -0.63 15.07
N THR A 50 -7.64 -1.26 14.35
CA THR A 50 -9.00 -0.75 14.12
C THR A 50 -10.11 -1.64 14.70
N LEU A 51 -9.90 -2.96 14.75
CA LEU A 51 -10.93 -3.94 15.12
C LEU A 51 -10.40 -4.94 16.14
N ILE A 52 -11.27 -5.36 17.04
CA ILE A 52 -11.10 -6.51 17.94
C ILE A 52 -11.94 -7.64 17.35
N LYS A 53 -11.34 -8.81 17.11
CA LYS A 53 -12.05 -10.01 16.62
C LYS A 53 -11.91 -11.12 17.65
N LEU A 54 -13.01 -11.82 17.87
CA LEU A 54 -13.13 -12.88 18.84
C LEU A 54 -13.56 -14.14 18.12
N VAL A 55 -12.93 -15.26 18.48
CA VAL A 55 -13.42 -16.60 18.17
C VAL A 55 -13.61 -17.34 19.47
N TYR A 56 -14.77 -17.96 19.64
CA TYR A 56 -15.07 -18.69 20.86
C TYR A 56 -15.87 -19.96 20.58
N THR A 57 -15.68 -20.98 21.41
CA THR A 57 -16.45 -22.22 21.34
C THR A 57 -17.77 -22.07 22.10
N ALA A 58 -18.88 -22.49 21.49
CA ALA A 58 -20.17 -22.63 22.14
C ALA A 58 -20.64 -24.09 22.05
N SER A 59 -21.31 -24.59 23.10
CA SER A 59 -21.88 -25.94 23.07
C SER A 59 -23.12 -25.98 22.19
N CYS A 60 -23.26 -27.02 21.37
CA CYS A 60 -24.45 -27.26 20.56
C CYS A 60 -25.36 -28.28 21.25
N GLY A 61 -26.66 -27.98 21.34
CA GLY A 61 -27.67 -28.96 21.76
C GLY A 61 -27.71 -30.12 20.75
N GLY A 62 -27.29 -31.32 21.15
CA GLY A 62 -27.18 -32.50 20.27
C GLY A 62 -25.79 -33.15 20.24
N GLY A 63 -24.80 -32.57 20.92
CA GLY A 63 -23.42 -33.07 20.95
C GLY A 63 -22.50 -32.26 20.02
N GLY A 64 -21.21 -32.20 20.38
CA GLY A 64 -20.23 -31.34 19.72
C GLY A 64 -20.25 -29.89 20.21
N ALA A 65 -19.50 -29.05 19.51
CA ALA A 65 -19.44 -27.61 19.75
C ALA A 65 -19.46 -26.85 18.41
N GLU A 66 -19.50 -25.54 18.46
CA GLU A 66 -19.30 -24.68 17.30
C GLU A 66 -18.36 -23.53 17.62
N LEU A 67 -17.59 -23.10 16.61
CA LEU A 67 -16.88 -21.84 16.65
C LEU A 67 -17.82 -20.72 16.23
N ARG A 68 -17.97 -19.73 17.12
CA ARG A 68 -18.68 -18.49 16.86
C ARG A 68 -17.70 -17.33 16.72
N PHE A 69 -18.14 -16.30 16.01
CA PHE A 69 -17.30 -15.20 15.56
C PHE A 69 -17.95 -13.87 15.94
N ALA A 70 -17.22 -13.00 16.63
CA ALA A 70 -17.69 -11.67 16.99
C ALA A 70 -16.61 -10.62 16.69
N LYS A 71 -17.02 -9.40 16.34
CA LYS A 71 -16.09 -8.29 16.04
C LYS A 71 -16.60 -7.00 16.65
N PHE A 72 -15.68 -6.16 17.11
CA PHE A 72 -15.95 -4.83 17.66
C PHE A 72 -14.98 -3.82 17.08
N GLU A 73 -15.42 -2.59 16.90
CA GLU A 73 -14.50 -1.49 16.65
C GLU A 73 -13.64 -1.27 17.89
N ARG A 74 -12.32 -1.11 17.74
CA ARG A 74 -11.39 -0.92 18.87
C ARG A 74 -11.77 0.30 19.73
N ARG A 75 -12.34 1.35 19.13
CA ARG A 75 -12.84 2.53 19.87
C ARG A 75 -14.05 2.23 20.78
N ARG A 76 -14.76 1.12 20.53
CA ARG A 76 -15.92 0.62 21.31
C ARG A 76 -15.50 -0.58 22.16
N MET A 77 -14.27 -0.59 22.68
CA MET A 77 -13.71 -1.71 23.47
C MET A 77 -14.56 -2.08 24.70
N GLN A 78 -15.26 -1.11 25.30
CA GLN A 78 -16.17 -1.39 26.41
C GLN A 78 -17.28 -2.39 26.03
N GLU A 79 -17.85 -2.27 24.82
CA GLU A 79 -18.89 -3.19 24.35
C GLU A 79 -18.35 -4.61 24.15
N CYS A 80 -17.08 -4.74 23.75
CA CYS A 80 -16.41 -6.03 23.69
C CYS A 80 -16.34 -6.68 25.07
N PHE A 81 -15.99 -5.91 26.12
CA PHE A 81 -15.98 -6.43 27.49
C PHE A 81 -17.36 -6.84 27.97
N ASP A 82 -18.38 -6.04 27.67
CA ASP A 82 -19.76 -6.31 28.06
C ASP A 82 -20.28 -7.57 27.35
N PHE A 83 -19.95 -7.75 26.07
CA PHE A 83 -20.25 -8.96 25.31
C PHE A 83 -19.59 -10.21 25.90
N VAL A 84 -18.30 -10.14 26.22
CA VAL A 84 -17.55 -11.27 26.81
C VAL A 84 -18.18 -11.72 28.14
N ARG A 85 -18.65 -10.76 28.96
CA ARG A 85 -19.36 -11.06 30.21
C ARG A 85 -20.75 -11.64 29.95
N ALA A 86 -21.52 -11.04 29.05
CA ALA A 86 -22.89 -11.48 28.74
C ALA A 86 -22.93 -12.91 28.17
N GLN A 87 -21.92 -13.30 27.39
CA GLN A 87 -21.77 -14.65 26.84
C GLN A 87 -21.16 -15.67 27.81
N GLY A 88 -20.79 -15.26 29.04
CA GLY A 88 -20.19 -16.16 30.04
C GLY A 88 -18.83 -16.73 29.63
N LEU A 89 -18.09 -16.05 28.75
CA LEU A 89 -16.84 -16.56 28.18
C LEU A 89 -15.66 -16.47 29.15
N VAL A 90 -15.80 -15.69 30.23
CA VAL A 90 -14.83 -15.57 31.32
C VAL A 90 -15.58 -15.78 32.62
N HIS A 91 -15.27 -16.85 33.34
CA HIS A 91 -15.87 -17.11 34.65
C HIS A 91 -15.09 -16.32 35.72
N ARG A 92 -15.74 -15.37 36.39
CA ARG A 92 -15.22 -14.88 37.67
C ARG A 92 -15.42 -16.00 38.68
N ASN A 93 -14.35 -16.53 39.26
CA ASN A 93 -14.44 -17.37 40.45
C ASN A 93 -15.15 -16.57 41.55
N GLY A 94 -16.45 -16.81 41.68
CA GLY A 94 -17.26 -16.31 42.77
C GLY A 94 -16.83 -17.00 44.06
N SER A 95 -16.19 -16.23 44.94
CA SER A 95 -16.38 -16.32 46.39
C SER A 95 -16.16 -17.68 47.09
N THR A 96 -15.14 -18.45 46.72
CA THR A 96 -14.55 -19.45 47.64
C THR A 96 -13.19 -18.96 48.12
N MET A 97 -13.17 -18.49 49.38
CA MET A 97 -11.95 -18.30 50.17
C MET A 97 -11.12 -19.59 50.14
N GLY A 98 -9.96 -19.60 49.49
CA GLY A 98 -8.93 -20.63 49.78
C GLY A 98 -8.14 -21.27 48.64
N SER A 99 -8.41 -21.02 47.35
CA SER A 99 -7.56 -21.55 46.26
C SER A 99 -6.90 -20.42 45.48
N SER A 100 -5.59 -20.55 45.24
CA SER A 100 -4.74 -19.64 44.46
C SER A 100 -5.47 -19.04 43.25
N LYS A 101 -5.40 -17.71 43.10
CA LYS A 101 -5.88 -16.96 41.92
C LYS A 101 -5.13 -17.44 40.67
N GLU A 102 -5.54 -18.55 40.07
CA GLU A 102 -5.15 -18.83 38.69
C GLU A 102 -5.90 -17.84 37.80
N ASN A 103 -5.20 -16.76 37.41
CA ASN A 103 -5.72 -15.80 36.45
C ASN A 103 -5.99 -16.54 35.13
N ILE A 104 -7.24 -16.48 34.64
CA ILE A 104 -7.61 -17.07 33.35
C ILE A 104 -6.72 -16.46 32.26
N ALA A 105 -5.99 -17.31 31.54
CA ALA A 105 -5.15 -16.92 30.42
C ALA A 105 -5.95 -16.99 29.10
N LEU A 106 -6.12 -15.83 28.45
CA LEU A 106 -6.76 -15.73 27.14
C LEU A 106 -5.70 -15.60 26.04
N LYS A 107 -5.73 -16.47 25.04
CA LYS A 107 -4.84 -16.35 23.88
C LYS A 107 -5.21 -15.10 23.08
N ALA A 108 -4.25 -14.20 22.91
CA ALA A 108 -4.47 -12.93 22.21
C ALA A 108 -3.36 -12.64 21.20
N SER A 109 -3.76 -12.35 19.97
CA SER A 109 -2.90 -11.95 18.86
C SER A 109 -3.12 -10.47 18.50
N GLY A 110 -2.28 -9.97 17.59
CA GLY A 110 -2.29 -8.59 17.11
C GLY A 110 -1.60 -7.62 18.07
N GLY A 111 -1.11 -6.49 17.54
CA GLY A 111 -0.38 -5.53 18.36
C GLY A 111 -1.16 -4.95 19.56
N GLY A 112 -2.50 -4.91 19.48
CA GLY A 112 -3.33 -4.50 20.61
C GLY A 112 -3.29 -5.47 21.80
N ALA A 113 -2.87 -6.73 21.60
CA ALA A 113 -2.63 -7.66 22.71
C ALA A 113 -1.50 -7.17 23.64
N TYR A 114 -0.54 -6.41 23.11
CA TYR A 114 0.49 -5.75 23.91
C TYR A 114 -0.07 -4.51 24.57
N LYS A 115 -0.64 -3.59 23.78
CA LYS A 115 -1.10 -2.27 24.21
C LYS A 115 -2.19 -2.28 25.28
N TYR A 116 -3.16 -3.21 25.16
CA TYR A 116 -4.36 -3.23 26.00
C TYR A 116 -4.32 -4.33 27.07
N THR A 117 -3.13 -4.83 27.42
CA THR A 117 -2.98 -5.90 28.44
C THR A 117 -3.62 -5.48 29.77
N GLU A 118 -3.38 -4.24 30.21
CA GLU A 118 -3.89 -3.72 31.48
C GLU A 118 -5.42 -3.56 31.47
N ASP A 119 -6.00 -3.06 30.38
CA ASP A 119 -7.46 -2.93 30.24
C ASP A 119 -8.18 -4.27 30.41
N PHE A 120 -7.67 -5.34 29.79
CA PHE A 120 -8.23 -6.69 29.95
C PHE A 120 -8.08 -7.21 31.37
N ARG A 121 -6.94 -6.94 32.03
CA ARG A 121 -6.72 -7.30 33.43
C ARG A 121 -7.70 -6.59 34.35
N GLU A 122 -7.87 -5.28 34.21
CA GLU A 122 -8.75 -4.48 35.07
C GLU A 122 -10.23 -4.77 34.82
N LYS A 123 -10.65 -4.86 33.55
CA LYS A 123 -12.07 -4.94 33.19
C LYS A 123 -12.62 -6.37 33.22
N LEU A 124 -11.81 -7.37 32.86
CA LEU A 124 -12.24 -8.77 32.81
C LEU A 124 -11.57 -9.65 33.87
N GLY A 125 -10.47 -9.22 34.49
CA GLY A 125 -9.74 -10.05 35.47
C GLY A 125 -8.92 -11.16 34.81
N VAL A 126 -8.52 -11.00 33.56
CA VAL A 126 -7.81 -12.02 32.75
C VAL A 126 -6.39 -11.59 32.42
N CYS A 127 -5.51 -12.57 32.23
CA CYS A 127 -4.20 -12.33 31.65
C CYS A 127 -4.24 -12.61 30.15
N LEU A 128 -3.67 -11.73 29.33
CA LEU A 128 -3.51 -12.01 27.90
C LEU A 128 -2.22 -12.81 27.68
N ASP A 129 -2.38 -14.05 27.22
CA ASP A 129 -1.30 -14.88 26.72
C ASP A 129 -1.04 -14.53 25.25
N LYS A 130 0.02 -13.75 25.02
CA LYS A 130 0.29 -13.07 23.75
C LYS A 130 0.92 -14.05 22.76
N VAL A 131 0.31 -14.15 21.59
CA VAL A 131 0.83 -14.93 20.46
C VAL A 131 1.18 -14.01 19.30
N ASP A 132 2.15 -14.43 18.49
CA ASP A 132 2.64 -13.64 17.36
C ASP A 132 1.57 -13.40 16.30
N GLU A 133 1.45 -12.16 15.80
CA GLU A 133 0.41 -11.75 14.85
C GLU A 133 0.47 -12.55 13.55
N MET A 134 1.66 -12.68 12.95
CA MET A 134 1.82 -13.33 11.65
C MET A 134 1.70 -14.84 11.76
N ASP A 135 2.28 -15.45 12.79
CA ASP A 135 2.13 -16.89 13.05
C ASP A 135 0.66 -17.26 13.30
N SER A 136 -0.07 -16.41 14.03
CA SER A 136 -1.50 -16.60 14.26
C SER A 136 -2.29 -16.49 12.95
N VAL A 137 -2.03 -15.46 12.13
CA VAL A 137 -2.70 -15.30 10.83
C VAL A 137 -2.44 -16.50 9.90
N VAL A 138 -1.19 -16.97 9.80
CA VAL A 138 -0.82 -18.13 8.97
C VAL A 138 -1.43 -19.42 9.52
N SER A 139 -1.40 -19.62 10.85
CA SER A 139 -1.99 -20.78 11.50
C SER A 139 -3.51 -20.83 11.30
N GLY A 140 -4.20 -19.68 11.41
CA GLY A 140 -5.63 -19.57 11.15
C GLY A 140 -6.00 -19.79 9.68
N ALA A 141 -5.18 -19.30 8.74
CA ALA A 141 -5.38 -19.58 7.31
C ALA A 141 -5.21 -21.07 7.00
N ASN A 142 -4.12 -21.68 7.46
CA ASN A 142 -3.86 -23.11 7.28
C ASN A 142 -4.96 -23.97 7.91
N PHE A 143 -5.48 -23.56 9.08
CA PHE A 143 -6.62 -24.20 9.72
C PHE A 143 -7.84 -24.27 8.78
N LEU A 144 -8.29 -23.11 8.27
CA LEU A 144 -9.43 -23.05 7.37
C LEU A 144 -9.19 -23.88 6.10
N LEU A 145 -8.02 -23.73 5.51
CA LEU A 145 -7.66 -24.36 4.24
C LEU A 145 -7.50 -25.89 4.32
N GLN A 146 -7.10 -26.43 5.48
CA GLN A 146 -6.85 -27.86 5.64
C GLN A 146 -8.01 -28.61 6.31
N SER A 147 -8.81 -27.93 7.14
CA SER A 147 -9.77 -28.60 8.02
C SER A 147 -11.23 -28.23 7.75
N VAL A 148 -11.51 -27.15 7.01
CA VAL A 148 -12.88 -26.65 6.82
C VAL A 148 -13.24 -26.66 5.33
N PRO A 149 -13.97 -27.69 4.86
CA PRO A 149 -14.43 -27.75 3.47
C PRO A 149 -15.23 -26.49 3.08
N GLY A 150 -14.99 -25.98 1.87
CA GLY A 150 -15.68 -24.77 1.37
C GLY A 150 -15.19 -23.44 1.96
N ALA A 151 -14.16 -23.45 2.81
CA ALA A 151 -13.60 -22.22 3.37
C ALA A 151 -12.87 -21.35 2.33
N ALA A 152 -12.41 -21.91 1.20
CA ALA A 152 -11.77 -21.15 0.13
C ALA A 152 -12.62 -21.12 -1.14
N PHE A 153 -12.67 -19.96 -1.80
CA PHE A 153 -13.42 -19.77 -3.03
C PHE A 153 -12.83 -18.68 -3.91
N THR A 154 -13.13 -18.73 -5.19
CA THR A 154 -12.87 -17.63 -6.14
C THR A 154 -14.14 -16.86 -6.42
N HIS A 155 -14.02 -15.61 -6.85
CA HIS A 155 -15.17 -14.77 -7.21
C HIS A 155 -14.86 -13.97 -8.47
N MET A 156 -15.47 -14.34 -9.60
CA MET A 156 -15.30 -13.64 -10.87
C MET A 156 -16.62 -13.60 -11.62
N ASN A 157 -16.94 -12.45 -12.22
CA ASN A 157 -18.16 -12.18 -12.96
C ASN A 157 -19.42 -12.48 -12.14
N GLY A 158 -19.39 -12.11 -10.85
CA GLY A 158 -20.48 -12.35 -9.90
C GLY A 158 -20.67 -13.82 -9.46
N LYS A 159 -19.83 -14.74 -9.93
CA LYS A 159 -19.92 -16.17 -9.61
C LYS A 159 -18.86 -16.58 -8.58
N LYS A 160 -19.32 -17.15 -7.46
CA LYS A 160 -18.48 -17.84 -6.47
C LYS A 160 -18.21 -19.28 -6.94
N SER A 161 -16.94 -19.70 -6.97
CA SER A 161 -16.55 -21.08 -7.33
C SER A 161 -15.62 -21.68 -6.28
N SER A 162 -15.80 -22.96 -5.96
CA SER A 162 -14.92 -23.68 -5.03
C SER A 162 -13.51 -23.83 -5.61
N VAL A 163 -12.50 -23.86 -4.74
CA VAL A 163 -11.11 -24.13 -5.11
C VAL A 163 -10.75 -25.53 -4.62
N ASP A 164 -10.12 -26.32 -5.48
CA ASP A 164 -9.57 -27.63 -5.10
C ASP A 164 -8.32 -27.43 -4.21
N ILE A 165 -8.49 -27.67 -2.92
CA ILE A 165 -7.43 -27.55 -1.91
C ILE A 165 -7.35 -28.87 -1.15
N SER A 166 -6.17 -29.47 -1.18
CA SER A 166 -5.81 -30.67 -0.44
C SER A 166 -4.46 -30.45 0.24
N PRO A 167 -4.12 -31.24 1.28
CA PRO A 167 -2.80 -31.19 1.90
C PRO A 167 -1.64 -31.33 0.90
N ASN A 168 -1.85 -32.05 -0.21
CA ASN A 168 -0.83 -32.31 -1.23
C ASN A 168 -0.64 -31.15 -2.21
N ASN A 169 -1.63 -30.27 -2.34
CA ASN A 169 -1.59 -29.19 -3.33
C ASN A 169 -1.63 -27.79 -2.70
N LEU A 170 -1.65 -27.62 -1.36
CA LEU A 170 -1.84 -26.32 -0.71
C LEU A 170 -0.60 -25.40 -0.77
N PHE A 171 0.59 -25.93 -0.56
CA PHE A 171 1.82 -25.14 -0.48
C PHE A 171 2.61 -25.16 -1.79
N PRO A 172 3.41 -24.13 -2.10
CA PRO A 172 3.42 -22.80 -1.46
C PRO A 172 2.23 -21.94 -1.91
N TYR A 173 1.89 -20.92 -1.11
CA TYR A 173 0.92 -19.90 -1.49
C TYR A 173 1.29 -18.52 -0.94
N LEU A 174 0.75 -17.46 -1.56
CA LEU A 174 0.89 -16.09 -1.07
C LEU A 174 -0.35 -15.74 -0.24
N LEU A 175 -0.16 -15.27 0.99
CA LEU A 175 -1.22 -14.74 1.85
C LEU A 175 -1.10 -13.22 1.92
N VAL A 176 -2.11 -12.52 1.40
CA VAL A 176 -2.22 -11.06 1.45
C VAL A 176 -3.24 -10.72 2.53
N ASN A 177 -2.75 -10.38 3.72
CA ASN A 177 -3.60 -10.05 4.87
C ASN A 177 -3.85 -8.53 4.93
N ILE A 178 -5.06 -8.12 4.56
CA ILE A 178 -5.47 -6.72 4.44
C ILE A 178 -6.18 -6.25 5.72
N GLY A 179 -5.43 -5.58 6.59
CA GLY A 179 -5.90 -4.95 7.83
C GLY A 179 -5.90 -3.43 7.71
N SER A 180 -5.40 -2.74 8.75
CA SER A 180 -5.15 -1.29 8.67
C SER A 180 -4.09 -0.98 7.61
N GLY A 181 -2.96 -1.70 7.63
CA GLY A 181 -2.03 -1.85 6.50
C GLY A 181 -2.21 -3.20 5.81
N VAL A 182 -1.21 -3.64 5.06
CA VAL A 182 -1.20 -4.95 4.40
C VAL A 182 0.11 -5.68 4.68
N SER A 183 0.02 -6.94 5.10
CA SER A 183 1.15 -7.85 5.21
C SER A 183 1.06 -8.94 4.16
N ILE A 184 2.15 -9.17 3.43
CA ILE A 184 2.23 -10.16 2.35
C ILE A 184 3.21 -11.26 2.77
N LEU A 185 2.67 -12.45 3.00
CA LEU A 185 3.38 -13.59 3.56
C LEU A 185 3.48 -14.71 2.52
N LYS A 186 4.66 -15.28 2.33
CA LYS A 186 4.81 -16.53 1.57
C LYS A 186 4.76 -17.69 2.54
N VAL A 187 3.81 -18.58 2.35
CA VAL A 187 3.60 -19.74 3.22
C VAL A 187 4.05 -21.00 2.48
N THR A 188 5.00 -21.74 3.06
CA THR A 188 5.61 -22.94 2.49
C THR A 188 5.27 -24.21 3.27
N GLY A 189 4.62 -24.09 4.42
CA GLY A 189 4.13 -25.21 5.21
C GLY A 189 3.42 -24.77 6.49
N ASN A 190 3.07 -25.74 7.34
CA ASN A 190 2.52 -25.46 8.66
C ASN A 190 3.57 -24.76 9.53
N ARG A 191 3.24 -23.55 10.01
CA ARG A 191 4.16 -22.66 10.75
C ARG A 191 5.48 -22.35 10.02
N LYS A 192 5.52 -22.55 8.70
CA LYS A 192 6.68 -22.21 7.85
C LYS A 192 6.26 -21.13 6.87
N PHE A 193 6.68 -19.90 7.16
CA PHE A 193 6.38 -18.73 6.36
C PHE A 193 7.44 -17.66 6.53
N GLU A 194 7.48 -16.73 5.58
CA GLU A 194 8.26 -15.50 5.66
C GLU A 194 7.38 -14.30 5.31
N ARG A 195 7.62 -13.15 5.96
CA ARG A 195 7.03 -11.89 5.52
C ARG A 195 7.86 -11.34 4.37
N VAL A 196 7.35 -11.50 3.16
CA VAL A 196 8.03 -11.04 1.94
C VAL A 196 8.06 -9.51 1.91
N THR A 197 6.93 -8.87 2.20
CA THR A 197 6.80 -7.42 2.20
C THR A 197 5.49 -6.98 2.85
N GLY A 198 5.17 -5.69 2.77
CA GLY A 198 3.85 -5.16 3.06
C GLY A 198 3.68 -3.75 2.49
N THR A 199 2.48 -3.21 2.57
CA THR A 199 2.20 -1.82 2.20
C THR A 199 1.39 -1.14 3.28
N HIS A 200 1.66 0.14 3.54
CA HIS A 200 0.86 0.93 4.45
C HIS A 200 -0.43 1.44 3.80
N ILE A 201 -0.64 1.20 2.49
CA ILE A 201 -1.90 1.46 1.80
C ILE A 201 -2.82 0.25 2.00
N GLY A 202 -3.58 0.28 3.09
CA GLY A 202 -4.53 -0.77 3.46
C GLY A 202 -5.93 -0.22 3.76
N GLY A 203 -6.70 -0.96 4.56
CA GLY A 203 -8.03 -0.54 4.99
C GLY A 203 -8.02 0.72 5.85
N GLY A 204 -6.94 1.00 6.59
CA GLY A 204 -6.78 2.22 7.36
C GLY A 204 -6.65 3.45 6.48
N THR A 205 -5.91 3.35 5.37
CA THR A 205 -5.75 4.44 4.39
C THR A 205 -7.03 4.73 3.67
N MET A 206 -7.65 3.68 3.11
CA MET A 206 -8.91 3.84 2.39
C MET A 206 -9.99 4.41 3.32
N PHE A 207 -10.16 3.84 4.51
CA PHE A 207 -11.23 4.29 5.41
C PHE A 207 -10.94 5.65 6.04
N GLY A 208 -9.67 5.96 6.35
CA GLY A 208 -9.27 7.28 6.83
C GLY A 208 -9.61 8.37 5.82
N LEU A 209 -9.26 8.17 4.55
CA LEU A 209 -9.65 9.08 3.46
C LEU A 209 -11.17 9.11 3.25
N ALA A 210 -11.85 7.97 3.30
CA ALA A 210 -13.29 7.91 3.16
C ALA A 210 -14.01 8.75 4.22
N LYS A 211 -13.60 8.68 5.49
CA LYS A 211 -14.19 9.48 6.55
C LYS A 211 -14.06 10.97 6.29
N LEU A 212 -12.88 11.42 5.86
CA LEU A 212 -12.60 12.83 5.58
C LEU A 212 -13.38 13.35 4.36
N LEU A 213 -13.51 12.53 3.31
CA LEU A 213 -14.13 12.95 2.05
C LEU A 213 -15.65 12.77 2.02
N THR A 214 -16.19 11.76 2.71
CA THR A 214 -17.63 11.40 2.61
C THR A 214 -18.42 11.70 3.88
N GLY A 215 -17.74 11.88 5.02
CA GLY A 215 -18.40 12.04 6.31
C GLY A 215 -18.85 10.73 6.98
N CYS A 216 -18.64 9.56 6.35
CA CYS A 216 -19.06 8.26 6.91
C CYS A 216 -18.45 8.00 8.30
N LYS A 217 -19.19 7.27 9.15
CA LYS A 217 -18.85 7.04 10.55
C LYS A 217 -18.35 5.62 10.81
N SER A 218 -18.72 4.66 9.95
CA SER A 218 -18.33 3.25 10.06
C SER A 218 -17.87 2.70 8.71
N TYR A 219 -17.10 1.62 8.77
CA TYR A 219 -16.66 0.94 7.56
C TYR A 219 -17.81 0.34 6.76
N ASP A 220 -18.86 -0.14 7.45
CA ASP A 220 -20.02 -0.74 6.80
C ASP A 220 -20.87 0.32 6.08
N GLU A 221 -21.00 1.53 6.66
CA GLU A 221 -21.60 2.69 5.97
C GLU A 221 -20.80 3.07 4.72
N PHE A 222 -19.47 3.10 4.80
CA PHE A 222 -18.61 3.33 3.65
C PHE A 222 -18.84 2.29 2.53
N LEU A 223 -18.92 1.00 2.87
CA LEU A 223 -19.19 -0.05 1.87
C LEU A 223 -20.56 0.15 1.21
N GLN A 224 -21.59 0.51 1.99
CA GLN A 224 -22.93 0.80 1.46
C GLN A 224 -22.93 2.02 0.51
N LEU A 225 -22.18 3.07 0.83
CA LEU A 225 -22.00 4.24 -0.06
C LEU A 225 -21.30 3.82 -1.36
N SER A 226 -20.23 3.03 -1.27
CA SER A 226 -19.44 2.61 -2.44
C SER A 226 -20.25 1.80 -3.47
N GLN A 227 -21.27 1.05 -3.03
CA GLN A 227 -22.14 0.27 -3.91
C GLN A 227 -23.10 1.14 -4.74
N LYS A 228 -23.35 2.37 -4.32
CA LYS A 228 -24.31 3.30 -4.95
C LYS A 228 -23.63 4.39 -5.79
N GLY A 229 -22.29 4.37 -5.83
CA GLY A 229 -21.48 5.37 -6.50
C GLY A 229 -20.93 4.91 -7.83
N ASP A 230 -20.62 5.88 -8.68
CA ASP A 230 -19.93 5.68 -9.95
C ASP A 230 -18.53 6.30 -9.89
N ASN A 231 -17.50 5.45 -9.90
CA ASN A 231 -16.13 5.91 -9.83
C ASN A 231 -15.68 6.65 -11.10
N PHE A 232 -16.31 6.41 -12.25
CA PHE A 232 -15.99 7.10 -13.51
C PHE A 232 -16.27 8.61 -13.49
N VAL A 233 -17.04 9.09 -12.50
CA VAL A 233 -17.28 10.52 -12.28
C VAL A 233 -15.98 11.26 -11.90
N LEU A 234 -15.11 10.63 -11.11
CA LEU A 234 -13.85 11.22 -10.63
C LEU A 234 -12.62 10.62 -11.32
N ASP A 235 -12.71 9.38 -11.79
CA ASP A 235 -11.61 8.67 -12.44
C ASP A 235 -11.42 9.12 -13.89
N LEU A 236 -10.15 9.32 -14.25
CA LEU A 236 -9.73 9.53 -15.63
C LEU A 236 -9.43 8.17 -16.27
N ILE A 237 -10.14 7.82 -17.35
CA ILE A 237 -9.93 6.56 -18.08
C ILE A 237 -9.11 6.79 -19.35
N VAL A 238 -8.53 5.74 -19.92
CA VAL A 238 -7.67 5.84 -21.12
C VAL A 238 -8.42 6.47 -22.30
N LYS A 239 -9.72 6.18 -22.46
CA LYS A 239 -10.57 6.82 -23.48
C LYS A 239 -10.61 8.35 -23.34
N ASP A 240 -10.61 8.88 -22.11
CA ASP A 240 -10.64 10.33 -21.86
C ASP A 240 -9.33 11.03 -22.30
N ILE A 241 -8.24 10.27 -22.46
CA ILE A 241 -6.91 10.79 -22.81
C ILE A 241 -6.61 10.63 -24.30
N CYS A 242 -6.74 9.40 -24.82
CA CYS A 242 -6.27 9.05 -26.15
C CYS A 242 -7.40 8.88 -27.19
N GLY A 243 -8.66 8.95 -26.76
CA GLY A 243 -9.81 8.55 -27.56
C GLY A 243 -9.87 7.03 -27.79
N GLU A 244 -10.99 6.56 -28.37
CA GLU A 244 -11.27 5.11 -28.51
C GLU A 244 -10.33 4.39 -29.50
N LEU A 245 -9.96 5.06 -30.59
CA LEU A 245 -9.14 4.50 -31.67
C LEU A 245 -7.74 4.09 -31.20
N VAL A 246 -7.14 4.85 -30.29
CA VAL A 246 -5.79 4.54 -29.77
C VAL A 246 -5.84 3.37 -28.79
N CYS A 247 -6.91 3.26 -27.98
CA CYS A 247 -7.11 2.14 -27.06
C CYS A 247 -7.07 0.80 -27.81
N GLN A 248 -7.79 0.71 -28.93
CA GLN A 248 -7.82 -0.51 -29.75
C GLN A 248 -6.44 -0.87 -30.32
N LYS A 249 -5.66 0.12 -30.78
CA LYS A 249 -4.30 -0.12 -31.30
C LYS A 249 -3.32 -0.59 -30.23
N GLN A 250 -3.51 -0.20 -28.97
CA GLN A 250 -2.64 -0.59 -27.85
C GLN A 250 -3.15 -1.81 -27.07
N GLY A 251 -4.29 -2.40 -27.47
CA GLY A 251 -4.90 -3.51 -26.74
C GLY A 251 -5.44 -3.12 -25.35
N LEU A 252 -5.69 -1.83 -25.12
CA LEU A 252 -6.27 -1.33 -23.87
C LEU A 252 -7.79 -1.22 -24.00
N SER A 253 -8.52 -1.58 -22.94
CA SER A 253 -9.97 -1.35 -22.89
C SER A 253 -10.25 0.15 -22.85
N THR A 254 -11.34 0.59 -23.49
CA THR A 254 -11.80 1.98 -23.39
C THR A 254 -12.14 2.37 -21.94
N SER A 255 -12.50 1.39 -21.10
CA SER A 255 -12.79 1.55 -19.67
C SER A 255 -11.56 1.41 -18.77
N THR A 256 -10.36 1.19 -19.31
CA THR A 256 -9.14 1.05 -18.50
C THR A 256 -8.89 2.33 -17.69
N LEU A 257 -8.74 2.17 -16.38
CA LEU A 257 -8.43 3.26 -15.45
C LEU A 257 -7.01 3.80 -15.72
N ALA A 258 -6.89 5.10 -15.99
CA ALA A 258 -5.62 5.77 -16.25
C ALA A 258 -5.10 6.55 -15.03
N SER A 259 -5.99 7.28 -14.34
CA SER A 259 -5.64 8.01 -13.12
C SER A 259 -6.83 8.10 -12.17
N SER A 260 -6.70 7.53 -10.97
CA SER A 260 -7.76 7.66 -9.97
C SER A 260 -7.91 9.11 -9.53
N PHE A 261 -9.13 9.62 -9.36
CA PHE A 261 -9.38 11.05 -9.09
C PHE A 261 -8.84 12.01 -10.16
N GLY A 262 -8.37 11.52 -11.32
CA GLY A 262 -7.73 12.34 -12.34
C GLY A 262 -8.65 13.43 -12.94
N LYS A 263 -9.97 13.26 -12.91
CA LYS A 263 -10.92 14.30 -13.38
C LYS A 263 -11.06 15.47 -12.41
N VAL A 264 -10.67 15.29 -11.14
CA VAL A 264 -10.77 16.34 -10.13
C VAL A 264 -9.82 17.50 -10.44
N ILE A 265 -8.67 17.23 -11.07
CA ILE A 265 -7.63 18.24 -11.33
C ILE A 265 -8.08 19.31 -12.33
N THR A 266 -8.94 18.96 -13.30
CA THR A 266 -9.48 19.88 -14.30
C THR A 266 -10.85 20.44 -13.91
N SER A 267 -11.41 19.96 -12.80
CA SER A 267 -12.73 20.33 -12.32
C SER A 267 -12.68 21.57 -11.44
N LYS A 268 -13.63 22.50 -11.65
CA LYS A 268 -13.84 23.65 -10.75
C LYS A 268 -14.63 23.31 -9.49
N LYS A 269 -15.12 22.07 -9.37
CA LYS A 269 -15.90 21.59 -8.22
C LYS A 269 -15.07 21.58 -6.94
N LYS A 270 -15.74 21.82 -5.82
CA LYS A 270 -15.25 21.61 -4.45
C LYS A 270 -15.71 20.23 -3.94
N LEU A 271 -15.20 19.80 -2.79
CA LEU A 271 -15.59 18.54 -2.16
C LEU A 271 -17.12 18.41 -2.00
N THR A 272 -17.78 19.50 -1.59
CA THR A 272 -19.24 19.56 -1.38
C THR A 272 -20.08 19.35 -2.64
N ASP A 273 -19.49 19.48 -3.83
CA ASP A 273 -20.19 19.33 -5.11
C ASP A 273 -20.18 17.87 -5.61
N TYR A 274 -19.42 16.99 -4.94
CA TYR A 274 -19.36 15.57 -5.25
C TYR A 274 -20.30 14.78 -4.33
N ARG A 275 -20.92 13.75 -4.89
CA ARG A 275 -21.73 12.81 -4.11
C ARG A 275 -20.81 11.95 -3.24
N PRO A 276 -21.14 11.75 -1.95
CA PRO A 276 -20.41 10.86 -1.07
C PRO A 276 -20.28 9.44 -1.62
N GLU A 277 -21.29 8.95 -2.36
CA GLU A 277 -21.27 7.64 -3.00
C GLU A 277 -20.19 7.52 -4.07
N ASP A 278 -20.06 8.52 -4.94
CA ASP A 278 -19.08 8.52 -6.04
C ASP A 278 -17.65 8.59 -5.47
N LEU A 279 -17.44 9.42 -4.43
CA LEU A 279 -16.19 9.47 -3.68
C LEU A 279 -15.84 8.11 -3.03
N ALA A 280 -16.82 7.45 -2.40
CA ALA A 280 -16.62 6.15 -1.77
C ALA A 280 -16.28 5.06 -2.79
N SER A 281 -16.98 5.04 -3.93
CA SER A 281 -16.73 4.11 -5.03
C SER A 281 -15.33 4.30 -5.63
N THR A 282 -14.91 5.55 -5.87
CA THR A 282 -13.56 5.86 -6.36
C THR A 282 -12.47 5.44 -5.36
N LEU A 283 -12.62 5.74 -4.06
CA LEU A 283 -11.65 5.32 -3.04
C LEU A 283 -11.54 3.79 -2.97
N LEU A 284 -12.67 3.09 -2.97
CA LEU A 284 -12.68 1.62 -2.92
C LEU A 284 -11.96 1.04 -4.13
N SER A 285 -12.31 1.52 -5.33
CA SER A 285 -11.70 1.08 -6.59
C SER A 285 -10.19 1.32 -6.57
N ALA A 286 -9.76 2.56 -6.31
CA ALA A 286 -8.36 2.97 -6.35
C ALA A 286 -7.47 2.10 -5.42
N PHE A 287 -7.84 1.96 -4.15
CA PHE A 287 -7.00 1.23 -3.21
C PHE A 287 -7.09 -0.29 -3.38
N THR A 288 -8.24 -0.81 -3.83
CA THR A 288 -8.37 -2.25 -4.16
C THR A 288 -7.47 -2.64 -5.34
N TYR A 289 -7.46 -1.85 -6.42
CA TYR A 289 -6.57 -2.10 -7.57
C TYR A 289 -5.10 -1.99 -7.18
N ASN A 290 -4.72 -1.05 -6.31
CA ASN A 290 -3.34 -0.93 -5.83
C ASN A 290 -2.90 -2.15 -5.01
N ILE A 291 -3.75 -2.63 -4.08
CA ILE A 291 -3.46 -3.84 -3.31
C ILE A 291 -3.33 -5.06 -4.25
N ALA A 292 -4.23 -5.19 -5.22
CA ALA A 292 -4.16 -6.26 -6.21
C ALA A 292 -2.88 -6.20 -7.04
N GLN A 293 -2.44 -4.99 -7.43
CA GLN A 293 -1.21 -4.79 -8.21
C GLN A 293 0.03 -5.23 -7.44
N ILE A 294 0.17 -4.80 -6.20
CA ILE A 294 1.29 -5.22 -5.34
C ILE A 294 1.26 -6.73 -5.15
N SER A 295 0.07 -7.30 -4.90
CA SER A 295 -0.11 -8.74 -4.73
C SER A 295 0.32 -9.53 -5.98
N PHE A 296 -0.09 -9.07 -7.16
CA PHE A 296 0.31 -9.64 -8.45
C PHE A 296 1.83 -9.59 -8.66
N LEU A 297 2.46 -8.43 -8.43
CA LEU A 297 3.90 -8.26 -8.62
C LEU A 297 4.70 -9.16 -7.68
N VAL A 298 4.32 -9.21 -6.40
CA VAL A 298 4.99 -10.08 -5.42
C VAL A 298 4.79 -11.56 -5.75
N ALA A 299 3.57 -11.97 -6.12
CA ALA A 299 3.32 -13.35 -6.56
C ALA A 299 4.15 -13.71 -7.81
N SER A 300 4.34 -12.77 -8.73
CA SER A 300 5.11 -12.97 -9.97
C SER A 300 6.60 -13.16 -9.68
N ILE A 301 7.17 -12.31 -8.82
CA ILE A 301 8.57 -12.42 -8.35
C ILE A 301 8.82 -13.77 -7.66
N LEU A 302 7.84 -14.27 -6.91
CA LEU A 302 7.94 -15.55 -6.19
C LEU A 302 7.49 -16.76 -6.99
N HIS A 303 7.08 -16.57 -8.25
CA HIS A 303 6.54 -17.61 -9.14
C HIS A 303 5.35 -18.40 -8.54
N LEU A 304 4.46 -17.71 -7.82
CA LEU A 304 3.27 -18.30 -7.19
C LEU A 304 2.02 -18.07 -8.05
N ARG A 305 1.18 -19.11 -8.16
CA ARG A 305 -0.07 -19.05 -8.95
C ARG A 305 -1.32 -18.75 -8.14
N ARG A 306 -1.30 -18.97 -6.81
CA ARG A 306 -2.46 -18.71 -5.93
C ARG A 306 -2.13 -17.62 -4.93
N VAL A 307 -2.98 -16.61 -4.90
CA VAL A 307 -2.93 -15.48 -3.99
C VAL A 307 -4.17 -15.52 -3.12
N PHE A 308 -3.99 -15.90 -1.86
CA PHE A 308 -5.05 -15.93 -0.87
C PHE A 308 -5.18 -14.56 -0.20
N PHE A 309 -6.40 -14.06 -0.12
CA PHE A 309 -6.71 -12.79 0.52
C PHE A 309 -7.36 -13.03 1.88
N GLY A 310 -6.77 -12.42 2.90
CA GLY A 310 -7.25 -12.43 4.28
C GLY A 310 -7.44 -11.01 4.82
N GLY A 311 -7.92 -10.91 6.05
CA GLY A 311 -8.11 -9.65 6.76
C GLY A 311 -9.54 -9.15 6.72
N SER A 312 -9.77 -7.97 7.29
CA SER A 312 -11.13 -7.42 7.50
C SER A 312 -11.52 -6.31 6.50
N TYR A 313 -10.75 -6.19 5.41
CA TYR A 313 -11.00 -5.22 4.34
C TYR A 313 -12.12 -5.66 3.40
N ILE A 314 -12.09 -6.92 2.96
CA ILE A 314 -12.97 -7.43 1.89
C ILE A 314 -14.39 -7.61 2.42
N ARG A 315 -14.58 -8.25 3.57
CA ARG A 315 -15.86 -8.50 4.25
C ARG A 315 -16.94 -9.12 3.34
N GLY A 316 -16.54 -9.98 2.40
CA GLY A 316 -17.45 -10.54 1.40
C GLY A 316 -18.05 -9.53 0.41
N HIS A 317 -17.50 -8.30 0.35
CA HIS A 317 -17.96 -7.27 -0.56
C HIS A 317 -17.67 -7.66 -2.02
N LYS A 318 -18.73 -7.90 -2.79
CA LYS A 318 -18.65 -8.46 -4.15
C LYS A 318 -17.79 -7.62 -5.09
N SER A 319 -17.93 -6.29 -5.05
CA SER A 319 -17.14 -5.39 -5.92
C SER A 319 -15.66 -5.42 -5.59
N THR A 320 -15.31 -5.53 -4.30
CA THR A 320 -13.90 -5.64 -3.88
C THR A 320 -13.29 -6.94 -4.39
N MET A 321 -13.98 -8.08 -4.19
CA MET A 321 -13.51 -9.38 -4.69
C MET A 321 -13.43 -9.41 -6.22
N GLN A 322 -14.39 -8.80 -6.91
CA GLN A 322 -14.39 -8.68 -8.38
C GLN A 322 -13.18 -7.86 -8.86
N ASN A 323 -12.91 -6.70 -8.26
CA ASN A 323 -11.78 -5.85 -8.66
C ASN A 323 -10.44 -6.56 -8.46
N ILE A 324 -10.25 -7.23 -7.31
CA ILE A 324 -9.02 -8.02 -7.06
C ILE A 324 -8.87 -9.13 -8.09
N SER A 325 -9.93 -9.90 -8.33
CA SER A 325 -9.89 -11.07 -9.23
C SER A 325 -9.64 -10.64 -10.68
N TYR A 326 -10.38 -9.64 -11.15
CA TYR A 326 -10.21 -9.08 -12.50
C TYR A 326 -8.79 -8.55 -12.72
N ALA A 327 -8.25 -7.80 -11.75
CA ALA A 327 -6.93 -7.20 -11.88
C ALA A 327 -5.82 -8.27 -11.93
N ILE A 328 -5.86 -9.26 -11.02
CA ILE A 328 -4.90 -10.37 -11.00
C ILE A 328 -5.01 -11.23 -12.25
N ASP A 329 -6.22 -11.58 -12.69
CA ASP A 329 -6.44 -12.36 -13.91
C ASP A 329 -5.90 -11.62 -15.14
N PHE A 330 -6.23 -10.32 -15.28
CA PHE A 330 -5.77 -9.48 -16.38
C PHE A 330 -4.24 -9.36 -16.44
N TRP A 331 -3.59 -8.94 -15.36
CA TRP A 331 -2.13 -8.74 -15.35
C TRP A 331 -1.35 -10.05 -15.45
N SER A 332 -1.90 -11.15 -14.92
CA SER A 332 -1.26 -12.47 -15.04
C SER A 332 -1.56 -13.19 -16.35
N GLN A 333 -2.41 -12.65 -17.23
CA GLN A 333 -2.92 -13.33 -18.42
C GLN A 333 -3.52 -14.69 -18.07
N SER A 334 -4.38 -14.71 -17.04
CA SER A 334 -5.05 -15.89 -16.48
C SER A 334 -4.12 -16.97 -15.92
N LYS A 335 -2.86 -16.64 -15.61
CA LYS A 335 -1.89 -17.58 -14.98
C LYS A 335 -1.96 -17.59 -13.45
N MET A 336 -2.61 -16.60 -12.85
CA MET A 336 -2.78 -16.48 -11.40
C MET A 336 -4.25 -16.42 -11.01
N GLN A 337 -4.55 -16.89 -9.81
CA GLN A 337 -5.89 -16.90 -9.26
C GLN A 337 -5.92 -16.20 -7.89
N ALA A 338 -6.84 -15.23 -7.76
CA ALA A 338 -7.23 -14.67 -6.49
C ALA A 338 -8.19 -15.61 -5.75
N VAL A 339 -7.86 -15.96 -4.52
CA VAL A 339 -8.66 -16.86 -3.68
C VAL A 339 -9.04 -16.12 -2.40
N PHE A 340 -10.32 -16.16 -2.04
CA PHE A 340 -10.88 -15.56 -0.84
C PHE A 340 -11.21 -16.62 0.19
N LEU A 341 -11.20 -16.23 1.46
CA LEU A 341 -11.47 -17.10 2.58
C LEU A 341 -12.81 -16.74 3.22
N GLN A 342 -13.66 -17.73 3.45
CA GLN A 342 -14.68 -17.61 4.48
C GLN A 342 -13.96 -17.34 5.81
N HIS A 343 -14.48 -16.42 6.63
CA HIS A 343 -13.84 -16.01 7.89
C HIS A 343 -12.47 -15.32 7.73
N GLU A 344 -12.17 -14.75 6.55
CA GLU A 344 -10.95 -13.96 6.26
C GLU A 344 -10.58 -12.93 7.35
N GLY A 345 -11.56 -12.32 8.01
CA GLY A 345 -11.33 -11.32 9.05
C GLY A 345 -10.87 -11.88 10.40
N TYR A 346 -10.92 -13.20 10.58
CA TYR A 346 -10.74 -13.89 11.86
C TYR A 346 -9.48 -14.77 11.90
N LEU A 347 -8.61 -14.73 10.89
CA LEU A 347 -7.42 -15.59 10.80
C LEU A 347 -6.54 -15.48 12.04
N GLY A 348 -6.26 -14.26 12.53
CA GLY A 348 -5.46 -14.05 13.73
C GLY A 348 -6.09 -14.67 14.98
N ALA A 349 -7.40 -14.49 15.18
CA ALA A 349 -8.10 -15.05 16.33
C ALA A 349 -8.22 -16.59 16.24
N LEU A 350 -8.41 -17.13 15.03
CA LEU A 350 -8.38 -18.58 14.77
C LEU A 350 -7.02 -19.18 15.09
N GLY A 351 -5.92 -18.58 14.64
CA GLY A 351 -4.58 -19.06 14.96
C GLY A 351 -4.27 -18.97 16.45
N ALA A 352 -4.70 -17.88 17.12
CA ALA A 352 -4.58 -17.76 18.56
C ALA A 352 -5.35 -18.86 19.29
N LEU A 353 -6.56 -19.21 18.84
CA LEU A 353 -7.33 -20.33 19.39
C LEU A 353 -6.58 -21.66 19.26
N MET A 354 -5.94 -21.92 18.10
CA MET A 354 -5.20 -23.16 17.88
C MET A 354 -3.97 -23.30 18.78
N SER A 355 -3.42 -22.18 19.26
CA SER A 355 -2.24 -22.18 20.14
C SER A 355 -2.52 -22.68 21.57
N TYR A 356 -3.79 -22.87 21.96
CA TYR A 356 -4.13 -23.47 23.25
C TYR A 356 -3.61 -24.91 23.41
N GLY A 357 -3.46 -25.64 22.30
CA GLY A 357 -2.92 -27.00 22.30
C GLY A 357 -1.39 -27.08 22.37
N ASP A 358 -0.68 -25.96 22.21
CA ASP A 358 0.78 -25.91 22.28
C ASP A 358 1.22 -25.79 23.75
N SER A 359 1.18 -26.90 24.48
CA SER A 359 1.69 -26.95 25.86
C SER A 359 3.23 -26.98 25.85
N GLY A 360 3.87 -25.87 26.22
CA GLY A 360 5.05 -25.86 27.10
C GLY A 360 6.47 -25.94 26.52
N ASP A 361 6.71 -26.24 25.24
CA ASP A 361 8.08 -26.45 24.73
C ASP A 361 8.76 -25.19 24.15
N LYS A 362 8.56 -24.04 24.80
CA LYS A 362 9.29 -22.80 24.50
C LYS A 362 9.90 -22.20 25.77
N ASN A 363 10.79 -22.95 26.42
CA ASN A 363 12.01 -22.33 26.93
C ASN A 363 12.88 -22.00 25.69
N MET A 364 12.51 -20.97 24.93
CA MET A 364 13.54 -20.30 24.14
C MET A 364 14.36 -19.52 25.16
N ASN A 365 15.53 -20.07 25.48
CA ASN A 365 16.57 -19.38 26.22
C ASN A 365 16.69 -17.97 25.63
N LEU A 366 16.30 -16.97 26.43
CA LEU A 366 16.62 -15.56 26.18
C LEU A 366 18.14 -15.30 26.21
N GLU A 367 18.94 -16.36 26.37
CA GLU A 367 20.40 -16.38 26.36
C GLU A 367 21.00 -16.75 24.98
N GLU A 368 20.21 -17.26 24.02
CA GLU A 368 20.70 -17.48 22.62
C GLU A 368 20.46 -16.27 21.69
N MET A 369 20.01 -15.13 22.25
CA MET A 369 20.02 -13.83 21.58
C MET A 369 21.21 -12.93 22.01
N LYS A 370 22.19 -13.50 22.73
CA LYS A 370 23.44 -12.81 23.12
C LYS A 370 24.71 -13.37 22.50
N GLU A 371 24.60 -14.29 21.53
CA GLU A 371 25.72 -14.82 20.74
C GLU A 371 25.53 -14.61 19.23
N GLU A 372 24.98 -13.46 18.83
CA GLU A 372 25.32 -12.80 17.54
C GLU A 372 25.56 -11.29 17.78
N GLU A 373 26.07 -10.94 18.96
CA GLU A 373 26.72 -9.65 19.24
C GLU A 373 28.23 -9.84 19.17
N ASN A 374 28.72 -10.22 17.98
CA ASN A 374 30.14 -10.12 17.60
C ASN A 374 30.30 -10.28 16.08
N ILE A 375 29.47 -9.59 15.29
CA ILE A 375 29.94 -9.18 13.96
C ILE A 375 30.68 -7.87 14.18
N HIS A 376 31.93 -8.08 14.54
CA HIS A 376 33.00 -7.10 14.63
C HIS A 376 32.84 -6.04 13.54
N GLU A 377 32.87 -4.79 13.98
CA GLU A 377 33.58 -3.73 13.28
C GLU A 377 34.85 -4.30 12.65
N SER A 378 34.74 -4.65 11.38
CA SER A 378 35.83 -4.52 10.44
C SER A 378 35.20 -3.87 9.22
N ALA A 379 35.13 -2.55 9.28
CA ALA A 379 35.35 -1.74 8.09
C ALA A 379 36.75 -2.13 7.58
N THR A 380 36.85 -3.27 6.91
CA THR A 380 37.92 -3.46 5.94
C THR A 380 37.65 -2.38 4.89
N PRO A 381 38.65 -1.58 4.51
CA PRO A 381 38.50 -0.76 3.32
C PRO A 381 38.10 -1.76 2.23
N ILE A 382 36.93 -1.56 1.63
CA ILE A 382 36.72 -2.12 0.30
C ILE A 382 37.88 -1.52 -0.47
N ASP A 383 38.85 -2.36 -0.80
CA ASP A 383 39.95 -2.02 -1.68
C ASP A 383 39.26 -1.49 -2.94
N GLU A 384 39.31 -0.16 -3.08
CA GLU A 384 38.85 0.61 -4.22
C GLU A 384 39.80 0.30 -5.39
N THR A 385 39.76 -0.95 -5.85
CA THR A 385 40.45 -1.45 -7.03
C THR A 385 39.53 -2.39 -7.81
N SER A 386 38.24 -2.04 -7.90
CA SER A 386 37.51 -2.23 -9.15
C SER A 386 37.29 -0.87 -9.78
N THR A 387 38.30 -0.43 -10.51
CA THR A 387 38.09 0.44 -11.67
C THR A 387 37.18 -0.31 -12.64
N ASP A 388 35.88 -0.36 -12.37
CA ASP A 388 34.91 -0.32 -13.46
C ASP A 388 35.12 1.07 -14.04
N GLU A 389 35.98 1.13 -15.06
CA GLU A 389 36.02 2.25 -15.99
C GLU A 389 34.56 2.68 -16.19
N HIS A 390 34.23 3.91 -15.77
CA HIS A 390 33.01 4.58 -16.22
C HIS A 390 33.10 4.65 -17.74
N ASN A 391 32.64 3.57 -18.39
CA ASN A 391 32.33 3.58 -19.78
C ASN A 391 31.04 4.40 -19.85
N ASP A 392 31.21 5.72 -19.93
CA ASP A 392 30.19 6.78 -19.97
C ASP A 392 29.24 6.67 -21.21
N GLY A 393 29.17 5.47 -21.81
CA GLY A 393 28.46 5.18 -23.05
C GLY A 393 27.30 4.19 -22.95
N ASN A 394 27.12 3.42 -21.86
CA ASN A 394 26.04 2.42 -21.80
C ASN A 394 25.15 2.47 -20.55
N ILE A 395 24.05 3.22 -20.67
CA ILE A 395 22.99 3.33 -19.65
C ILE A 395 22.02 2.12 -19.61
N PHE A 396 22.09 1.18 -20.57
CA PHE A 396 21.13 0.08 -20.71
C PHE A 396 21.60 -1.22 -20.03
N PRO A 397 20.69 -2.04 -19.45
CA PRO A 397 19.25 -1.82 -19.35
C PRO A 397 18.86 -0.98 -18.14
N TYR A 398 17.67 -0.37 -18.18
CA TYR A 398 17.09 0.39 -17.07
C TYR A 398 15.55 0.37 -17.08
N LEU A 399 14.95 0.66 -15.92
CA LEU A 399 13.52 0.91 -15.80
C LEU A 399 13.24 2.41 -15.84
N LEU A 400 12.46 2.87 -16.82
CA LEU A 400 11.93 4.23 -16.84
C LEU A 400 10.58 4.27 -16.11
N VAL A 401 10.54 4.97 -14.98
CA VAL A 401 9.31 5.23 -14.22
C VAL A 401 8.79 6.61 -14.62
N ASN A 402 7.87 6.61 -15.57
CA ASN A 402 7.21 7.81 -16.09
C ASN A 402 5.99 8.16 -15.25
N ILE A 403 6.10 9.22 -14.44
CA ILE A 403 5.05 9.69 -13.55
C ILE A 403 4.41 10.95 -14.13
N GLY A 404 3.17 10.81 -14.61
CA GLY A 404 2.28 11.89 -15.00
C GLY A 404 1.00 11.83 -14.17
N SER A 405 -0.16 11.98 -14.82
CA SER A 405 -1.45 11.79 -14.14
C SER A 405 -1.60 10.36 -13.59
N GLY A 406 -1.19 9.37 -14.37
CA GLY A 406 -0.88 8.00 -13.93
C GLY A 406 0.63 7.74 -13.99
N VAL A 407 1.04 6.49 -13.79
CA VAL A 407 2.43 6.04 -13.85
C VAL A 407 2.58 4.96 -14.91
N SER A 408 3.61 5.04 -15.74
CA SER A 408 3.99 4.00 -16.70
C SER A 408 5.41 3.54 -16.40
N MET A 409 5.61 2.23 -16.33
CA MET A 409 6.90 1.61 -16.05
C MET A 409 7.37 0.85 -17.29
N ILE A 410 8.44 1.35 -17.89
CA ILE A 410 8.93 0.93 -19.22
C ILE A 410 10.33 0.37 -19.04
N GLU A 411 10.53 -0.88 -19.43
CA GLU A 411 11.87 -1.45 -19.54
C GLU A 411 12.53 -0.93 -20.82
N VAL A 412 13.77 -0.47 -20.71
CA VAL A 412 14.57 -0.01 -21.86
C VAL A 412 15.84 -0.84 -21.90
N THR A 413 16.00 -1.65 -22.95
CA THR A 413 17.10 -2.61 -23.11
C THR A 413 18.17 -2.13 -24.10
N GLY A 414 17.89 -1.07 -24.85
CA GLY A 414 18.82 -0.47 -25.80
C GLY A 414 18.19 0.72 -26.52
N ASN A 415 18.95 1.38 -27.39
CA ASN A 415 18.43 2.47 -28.20
C ASN A 415 17.25 1.99 -29.07
N GLY A 416 16.10 2.68 -28.97
CA GLY A 416 14.86 2.30 -29.63
C GLY A 416 14.21 0.97 -29.19
N LYS A 417 14.79 0.27 -28.20
CA LYS A 417 14.31 -1.02 -27.70
C LYS A 417 13.73 -0.87 -26.30
N PHE A 418 12.39 -0.85 -26.23
CA PHE A 418 11.68 -0.70 -24.97
C PHE A 418 10.34 -1.43 -24.97
N GLU A 419 9.88 -1.84 -23.79
CA GLU A 419 8.59 -2.49 -23.57
C GLU A 419 7.93 -1.91 -22.32
N ARG A 420 6.62 -1.63 -22.40
CA ARG A 420 5.84 -1.23 -21.22
C ARG A 420 5.46 -2.46 -20.42
N ILE A 421 6.15 -2.65 -19.29
CA ILE A 421 5.93 -3.79 -18.39
C ILE A 421 4.57 -3.67 -17.67
N ILE A 422 4.31 -2.52 -17.05
CA ILE A 422 3.07 -2.24 -16.32
C ILE A 422 2.86 -0.73 -16.13
N GLY A 423 1.76 -0.32 -15.51
CA GLY A 423 1.58 1.04 -15.00
C GLY A 423 0.74 1.06 -13.72
N SER A 424 0.71 2.19 -13.04
CA SER A 424 -0.14 2.43 -11.87
C SER A 424 -1.07 3.61 -12.13
N HIS A 425 -2.34 3.49 -11.74
CA HIS A 425 -3.28 4.59 -11.82
C HIS A 425 -3.15 5.58 -10.64
N LEU A 426 -2.36 5.23 -9.62
CA LEU A 426 -2.02 6.12 -8.50
C LEU A 426 -0.78 6.95 -8.88
N GLY A 427 -0.98 7.95 -9.74
CA GLY A 427 0.05 8.91 -10.15
C GLY A 427 -0.18 10.30 -9.57
N GLY A 428 0.45 11.31 -10.18
CA GLY A 428 0.33 12.70 -9.76
C GLY A 428 -1.12 13.22 -9.81
N GLY A 429 -1.92 12.76 -10.78
CA GLY A 429 -3.33 13.15 -10.90
C GLY A 429 -4.16 12.73 -9.69
N THR A 430 -3.86 11.55 -9.12
CA THR A 430 -4.50 11.09 -7.89
C THR A 430 -4.07 11.89 -6.69
N ILE A 431 -2.76 12.17 -6.56
CA ILE A 431 -2.21 12.97 -5.47
C ILE A 431 -2.83 14.37 -5.48
N LEU A 432 -2.76 15.07 -6.61
CA LEU A 432 -3.29 16.42 -6.72
C LEU A 432 -4.83 16.44 -6.59
N GLY A 433 -5.53 15.44 -7.13
CA GLY A 433 -6.97 15.30 -7.00
C GLY A 433 -7.40 15.14 -5.54
N LEU A 434 -6.73 14.26 -4.79
CA LEU A 434 -6.99 14.09 -3.36
C LEU A 434 -6.54 15.31 -2.54
N ALA A 435 -5.39 15.90 -2.84
CA ALA A 435 -4.91 17.12 -2.19
C ALA A 435 -5.93 18.25 -2.31
N ARG A 436 -6.40 18.52 -3.54
CA ARG A 436 -7.43 19.53 -3.80
C ARG A 436 -8.70 19.32 -2.97
N LEU A 437 -9.13 18.07 -2.80
CA LEU A 437 -10.33 17.74 -2.00
C LEU A 437 -10.10 17.87 -0.49
N LEU A 438 -8.90 17.54 -0.01
CA LEU A 438 -8.57 17.53 1.42
C LEU A 438 -8.13 18.91 1.96
N THR A 439 -7.38 19.66 1.16
CA THR A 439 -6.68 20.89 1.60
C THR A 439 -7.11 22.13 0.82
N GLY A 440 -7.72 21.96 -0.36
CA GLY A 440 -8.06 23.06 -1.26
C GLY A 440 -6.96 23.46 -2.24
N CYS A 441 -5.80 22.79 -2.21
CA CYS A 441 -4.69 23.09 -3.12
C CYS A 441 -5.08 23.05 -4.59
N SER A 442 -4.49 23.95 -5.38
CA SER A 442 -4.77 24.10 -6.80
C SER A 442 -3.61 23.70 -7.72
N SER A 443 -2.38 23.63 -7.19
CA SER A 443 -1.17 23.26 -7.94
C SER A 443 -0.28 22.28 -7.15
N TYR A 444 0.68 21.66 -7.84
CA TYR A 444 1.69 20.83 -7.18
C TYR A 444 2.60 21.67 -6.27
N ASP A 445 3.00 22.88 -6.68
CA ASP A 445 3.87 23.75 -5.88
C ASP A 445 3.23 24.07 -4.52
N GLU A 446 1.95 24.45 -4.52
CA GLU A 446 1.19 24.73 -3.30
C GLU A 446 1.07 23.48 -2.41
N PHE A 447 0.75 22.33 -3.02
CA PHE A 447 0.66 21.05 -2.30
C PHE A 447 1.98 20.66 -1.65
N LEU A 448 3.10 20.85 -2.36
CA LEU A 448 4.41 20.48 -1.88
C LEU A 448 4.89 21.44 -0.79
N GLU A 449 4.66 22.74 -0.92
CA GLU A 449 4.94 23.72 0.14
C GLU A 449 4.16 23.39 1.43
N LEU A 450 2.87 23.08 1.32
CA LEU A 450 2.04 22.66 2.45
C LEU A 450 2.55 21.36 3.09
N SER A 451 2.91 20.37 2.26
CA SER A 451 3.44 19.09 2.74
C SER A 451 4.75 19.24 3.51
N GLN A 452 5.60 20.20 3.14
CA GLN A 452 6.88 20.46 3.80
C GLN A 452 6.72 21.05 5.20
N ARG A 453 5.61 21.76 5.44
CA ARG A 453 5.25 22.36 6.74
C ARG A 453 4.48 21.39 7.65
N GLY A 454 4.06 20.23 7.13
CA GLY A 454 3.25 19.25 7.83
C GLY A 454 4.04 18.13 8.48
N ASN A 455 3.37 17.43 9.39
CA ASN A 455 3.86 16.20 10.02
C ASN A 455 2.92 15.04 9.70
N ASN A 456 3.34 14.15 8.79
CA ASN A 456 2.54 12.99 8.42
C ASN A 456 2.24 12.05 9.61
N LEU A 457 3.10 12.00 10.63
CA LEU A 457 2.93 11.13 11.80
C LEU A 457 1.72 11.52 12.68
N ALA A 458 1.16 12.73 12.49
CA ALA A 458 -0.09 13.14 13.15
C ALA A 458 -1.32 12.42 12.55
N VAL A 459 -1.23 11.95 11.31
CA VAL A 459 -2.32 11.36 10.52
C VAL A 459 -2.08 9.86 10.25
N ASP A 460 -0.83 9.48 10.08
CA ASP A 460 -0.40 8.11 9.82
C ASP A 460 -0.29 7.28 11.10
N LEU A 461 -0.77 6.02 11.06
CA LEU A 461 -0.57 5.04 12.13
C LEU A 461 0.81 4.40 11.97
N THR A 462 1.65 4.46 12.99
CA THR A 462 2.99 3.88 13.00
C THR A 462 3.02 2.51 13.68
N VAL A 463 4.11 1.77 13.48
CA VAL A 463 4.41 0.54 14.22
C VAL A 463 4.50 0.83 15.72
N GLY A 464 5.04 1.99 16.11
CA GLY A 464 5.13 2.43 17.50
C GLY A 464 3.78 2.68 18.16
N ASP A 465 2.80 3.19 17.40
CA ASP A 465 1.43 3.35 17.91
C ASP A 465 0.76 2.01 18.23
N ILE A 466 1.23 0.91 17.62
CA ILE A 466 0.70 -0.44 17.74
C ILE A 466 1.46 -1.26 18.79
N TYR A 467 2.79 -1.29 18.71
CA TYR A 467 3.68 -2.16 19.49
C TYR A 467 4.47 -1.44 20.59
N GLY A 468 4.45 -0.10 20.61
CA GLY A 468 5.24 0.73 21.54
C GLY A 468 6.61 1.14 20.97
N GLU A 469 7.40 1.80 21.79
CA GLU A 469 8.63 2.51 21.39
C GLU A 469 9.72 1.60 20.78
N HIS A 470 9.73 0.31 21.11
CA HIS A 470 10.68 -0.66 20.57
C HIS A 470 10.32 -1.15 19.15
N GLY A 471 9.17 -0.73 18.60
CA GLY A 471 8.69 -1.19 17.31
C GLY A 471 8.36 -2.68 17.31
N TYR A 472 8.69 -3.38 16.22
CA TYR A 472 8.49 -4.82 16.10
C TYR A 472 9.82 -5.53 15.78
N PRO A 473 10.64 -5.83 16.81
CA PRO A 473 12.01 -6.31 16.65
C PRO A 473 12.13 -7.62 15.86
N LYS A 474 11.15 -8.53 16.02
CA LYS A 474 11.15 -9.86 15.39
C LYS A 474 11.34 -9.83 13.87
N ILE A 475 10.89 -8.75 13.22
CA ILE A 475 11.06 -8.54 11.77
C ILE A 475 11.78 -7.22 11.45
N GLY A 476 12.44 -6.62 12.44
CA GLY A 476 13.26 -5.42 12.28
C GLY A 476 12.50 -4.17 11.82
N LEU A 477 11.24 -3.98 12.25
CA LEU A 477 10.49 -2.76 11.95
C LEU A 477 10.62 -1.72 13.07
N PRO A 478 11.27 -0.56 12.83
CA PRO A 478 11.34 0.53 13.80
C PRO A 478 9.98 1.09 14.16
N ALA A 479 9.83 1.63 15.38
CA ALA A 479 8.60 2.26 15.84
C ALA A 479 8.12 3.43 14.96
N SER A 480 9.03 4.15 14.32
CA SER A 480 8.72 5.25 13.40
C SER A 480 8.14 4.81 12.05
N THR A 481 8.20 3.51 11.74
CA THR A 481 7.70 2.98 10.46
C THR A 481 6.19 3.20 10.34
N THR A 482 5.73 3.74 9.23
CA THR A 482 4.29 3.86 8.95
C THR A 482 3.67 2.48 8.73
N ALA A 483 2.73 2.09 9.58
CA ALA A 483 1.97 0.85 9.48
C ALA A 483 0.72 1.01 8.58
N ALA A 484 0.06 2.16 8.65
CA ALA A 484 -1.06 2.51 7.77
C ALA A 484 -1.14 4.03 7.56
N SER A 485 -1.06 4.49 6.30
CA SER A 485 -1.28 5.91 6.00
C SER A 485 -2.70 6.30 6.37
N PHE A 486 -2.93 7.51 6.88
CA PHE A 486 -4.25 7.95 7.38
C PHE A 486 -4.89 7.04 8.45
N GLY A 487 -4.12 6.10 9.03
CA GLY A 487 -4.62 5.12 9.98
C GLY A 487 -5.02 5.71 11.35
N LYS A 488 -4.60 6.95 11.68
CA LYS A 488 -5.01 7.65 12.90
C LYS A 488 -6.32 8.44 12.75
N VAL A 489 -6.85 8.57 11.54
CA VAL A 489 -8.05 9.39 11.29
C VAL A 489 -9.25 8.87 12.09
N SER A 490 -9.57 9.57 13.17
CA SER A 490 -10.61 9.22 14.15
C SER A 490 -11.88 10.04 13.95
N SER A 491 -11.78 11.26 13.42
CA SER A 491 -12.92 12.12 13.08
C SER A 491 -13.29 12.04 11.60
N SER A 492 -14.52 12.42 11.27
CA SER A 492 -14.97 12.65 9.89
C SER A 492 -14.98 14.13 9.51
N ARG A 493 -14.59 15.03 10.42
CA ARG A 493 -14.51 16.47 10.16
C ARG A 493 -13.09 16.85 9.72
N LEU A 494 -12.95 17.34 8.49
CA LEU A 494 -11.68 17.86 7.96
C LEU A 494 -11.08 18.98 8.84
N SER A 495 -11.93 19.84 9.42
CA SER A 495 -11.52 20.97 10.26
C SER A 495 -10.78 20.60 11.55
N GLU A 496 -10.77 19.32 11.94
CA GLU A 496 -10.02 18.85 13.10
C GLU A 496 -8.55 18.53 12.80
N TYR A 497 -8.16 18.54 11.52
CA TYR A 497 -6.80 18.23 11.08
C TYR A 497 -6.16 19.48 10.47
N LYS A 498 -4.84 19.64 10.69
CA LYS A 498 -4.07 20.65 9.96
C LYS A 498 -3.96 20.23 8.49
N VAL A 499 -4.20 21.17 7.59
CA VAL A 499 -4.13 20.90 6.15
C VAL A 499 -2.71 20.52 5.72
N GLU A 500 -1.69 21.06 6.40
CA GLU A 500 -0.29 20.70 6.24
C GLU A 500 -0.04 19.21 6.55
N ASP A 501 -0.58 18.71 7.67
CA ASP A 501 -0.39 17.31 8.10
C ASP A 501 -1.08 16.35 7.12
N LEU A 502 -2.26 16.71 6.60
CA LEU A 502 -2.95 15.95 5.55
C LEU A 502 -2.15 15.92 4.25
N ALA A 503 -1.59 17.06 3.83
CA ALA A 503 -0.73 17.14 2.65
C ALA A 503 0.54 16.29 2.81
N ALA A 504 1.19 16.36 3.97
CA ALA A 504 2.37 15.56 4.29
C ALA A 504 2.09 14.04 4.27
N ALA A 505 0.97 13.61 4.86
CA ALA A 505 0.55 12.21 4.85
C ALA A 505 0.22 11.70 3.43
N LEU A 506 -0.43 12.54 2.61
CA LEU A 506 -0.71 12.21 1.23
C LEU A 506 0.57 12.06 0.41
N LEU A 507 1.49 13.04 0.48
CA LEU A 507 2.78 12.97 -0.22
C LEU A 507 3.56 11.74 0.21
N ASN A 508 3.65 11.48 1.52
CA ASN A 508 4.36 10.34 2.06
C ASN A 508 3.81 9.01 1.53
N SER A 509 2.48 8.86 1.55
CA SER A 509 1.82 7.61 1.17
C SER A 509 2.07 7.24 -0.30
N PHE A 510 1.86 8.20 -1.21
CA PHE A 510 1.97 7.94 -2.64
C PHE A 510 3.43 7.86 -3.11
N THR A 511 4.33 8.63 -2.50
CA THR A 511 5.78 8.55 -2.78
C THR A 511 6.32 7.15 -2.46
N TYR A 512 6.00 6.62 -1.27
CA TYR A 512 6.41 5.27 -0.87
C TYR A 512 5.78 4.20 -1.76
N ASN A 513 4.48 4.35 -2.12
CA ASN A 513 3.81 3.40 -3.00
C ASN A 513 4.46 3.31 -4.39
N ILE A 514 4.79 4.44 -4.99
CA ILE A 514 5.41 4.47 -6.32
C ILE A 514 6.83 3.91 -6.28
N GLY A 515 7.61 4.27 -5.26
CA GLY A 515 8.93 3.67 -5.05
C GLY A 515 8.84 2.15 -4.87
N GLN A 516 7.86 1.66 -4.11
CA GLN A 516 7.65 0.24 -3.86
C GLN A 516 7.26 -0.54 -5.12
N ILE A 517 6.31 -0.01 -5.91
CA ILE A 517 5.92 -0.65 -7.17
C ILE A 517 7.09 -0.63 -8.16
N ALA A 518 7.83 0.48 -8.26
CA ALA A 518 9.00 0.58 -9.11
C ALA A 518 10.07 -0.45 -8.74
N TYR A 519 10.32 -0.65 -7.43
CA TYR A 519 11.20 -1.70 -6.94
C TYR A 519 10.74 -3.10 -7.35
N PHE A 520 9.46 -3.43 -7.18
CA PHE A 520 8.95 -4.75 -7.55
C PHE A 520 9.03 -5.00 -9.06
N VAL A 521 8.76 -3.99 -9.88
CA VAL A 521 8.87 -4.11 -11.34
C VAL A 521 10.32 -4.26 -11.79
N ALA A 522 11.24 -3.49 -11.19
CA ALA A 522 12.68 -3.63 -11.45
C ALA A 522 13.18 -5.03 -11.06
N ASN A 523 12.77 -5.54 -9.88
CA ASN A 523 13.15 -6.87 -9.42
C ASN A 523 12.55 -7.98 -10.32
N LEU A 524 11.29 -7.87 -10.71
CA LEU A 524 10.63 -8.80 -11.62
C LEU A 524 11.33 -8.88 -12.99
N SER A 525 11.86 -7.75 -13.46
CA SER A 525 12.56 -7.63 -14.75
C SER A 525 14.08 -7.82 -14.64
N GLY A 526 14.63 -8.05 -13.44
CA GLY A 526 16.07 -8.18 -13.22
C GLY A 526 16.89 -6.88 -13.39
N LEU A 527 16.24 -5.72 -13.37
CA LEU A 527 16.85 -4.41 -13.61
C LEU A 527 17.49 -3.84 -12.34
N LYS A 528 18.69 -3.24 -12.50
CA LYS A 528 19.46 -2.62 -11.40
C LYS A 528 19.47 -1.09 -11.44
N ARG A 529 18.96 -0.48 -12.51
CA ARG A 529 18.87 0.97 -12.66
C ARG A 529 17.43 1.40 -12.84
N ILE A 530 17.00 2.39 -12.07
CA ILE A 530 15.67 2.99 -12.17
C ILE A 530 15.82 4.49 -12.40
N PHE A 531 15.23 4.97 -13.49
CA PHE A 531 15.16 6.38 -13.85
C PHE A 531 13.75 6.90 -13.60
N PHE A 532 13.62 7.85 -12.69
CA PHE A 532 12.37 8.52 -12.39
C PHE A 532 12.23 9.81 -13.21
N ARG A 533 11.02 10.04 -13.74
CA ARG A 533 10.59 11.33 -14.24
C ARG A 533 9.21 11.67 -13.69
N GLY A 534 8.95 12.95 -13.40
CA GLY A 534 7.62 13.46 -13.08
C GLY A 534 7.66 14.70 -12.19
N ALA A 535 6.82 15.67 -12.51
CA ALA A 535 6.91 17.05 -12.00
C ALA A 535 6.79 17.19 -10.47
N TYR A 536 6.13 16.27 -9.75
CA TYR A 536 6.05 16.37 -8.28
C TYR A 536 7.18 15.60 -7.55
N ILE A 537 7.99 14.84 -8.30
CA ILE A 537 9.13 14.08 -7.74
C ILE A 537 10.43 14.80 -8.09
N CYS A 538 10.70 14.97 -9.38
CA CYS A 538 11.93 15.61 -9.83
C CYS A 538 11.88 17.10 -9.45
N GLY A 539 12.97 17.61 -8.88
CA GLY A 539 13.03 18.97 -8.36
C GLY A 539 12.61 19.10 -6.89
N HIS A 540 12.14 18.03 -6.24
CA HIS A 540 11.73 18.05 -4.83
C HIS A 540 12.62 17.12 -3.99
N GLU A 541 13.70 17.70 -3.43
CA GLU A 541 14.76 17.01 -2.70
C GLU A 541 14.24 15.98 -1.69
N LYS A 542 13.33 16.39 -0.79
CA LYS A 542 12.75 15.49 0.23
C LYS A 542 12.02 14.29 -0.38
N THR A 543 11.38 14.44 -1.53
CA THR A 543 10.68 13.35 -2.22
C THR A 543 11.69 12.40 -2.87
N MET A 544 12.70 12.96 -3.54
CA MET A 544 13.80 12.22 -4.17
C MET A 544 14.59 11.41 -3.13
N ASP A 545 14.90 12.01 -1.98
CA ASP A 545 15.59 11.36 -0.86
C ASP A 545 14.79 10.20 -0.27
N LYS A 546 13.48 10.40 -0.05
CA LYS A 546 12.60 9.34 0.46
C LYS A 546 12.54 8.14 -0.46
N ILE A 547 12.43 8.37 -1.78
CA ILE A 547 12.44 7.29 -2.77
C ILE A 547 13.79 6.59 -2.76
N SER A 548 14.88 7.34 -2.80
CA SER A 548 16.25 6.81 -2.84
C SER A 548 16.56 5.97 -1.60
N HIS A 549 16.21 6.45 -0.40
CA HIS A 549 16.41 5.72 0.85
C HIS A 549 15.58 4.44 0.89
N SER A 550 14.30 4.49 0.48
CA SER A 550 13.42 3.32 0.46
C SER A 550 13.91 2.26 -0.53
N LEU A 551 14.30 2.67 -1.74
CA LEU A 551 14.86 1.79 -2.75
C LEU A 551 16.19 1.18 -2.31
N LYS A 552 17.08 1.96 -1.69
CA LYS A 552 18.34 1.46 -1.11
C LYS A 552 18.07 0.41 -0.04
N TYR A 553 17.10 0.64 0.85
CA TYR A 553 16.70 -0.31 1.90
C TYR A 553 16.15 -1.61 1.30
N TRP A 554 15.13 -1.55 0.44
CA TRP A 554 14.50 -2.74 -0.13
C TRP A 554 15.42 -3.53 -1.07
N SER A 555 16.26 -2.84 -1.84
CA SER A 555 17.22 -3.48 -2.75
C SER A 555 18.51 -3.93 -2.07
N LYS A 556 18.70 -3.65 -0.78
CA LYS A 556 19.98 -3.83 -0.08
C LYS A 556 21.15 -3.16 -0.83
N GLY A 557 20.90 -1.98 -1.37
CA GLY A 557 21.87 -1.19 -2.15
C GLY A 557 22.10 -1.66 -3.60
N GLN A 558 21.40 -2.68 -4.09
CA GLN A 558 21.63 -3.21 -5.44
C GLN A 558 20.97 -2.39 -6.56
N VAL A 559 20.01 -1.52 -6.23
CA VAL A 559 19.30 -0.70 -7.23
C VAL A 559 19.80 0.74 -7.17
N GLN A 560 20.33 1.22 -8.29
CA GLN A 560 20.66 2.62 -8.49
C GLN A 560 19.40 3.39 -8.88
N THR A 561 19.19 4.52 -8.21
CA THR A 561 18.07 5.44 -8.46
C THR A 561 18.60 6.71 -9.09
N THR A 562 17.98 7.15 -10.18
CA THR A 562 18.35 8.38 -10.89
C THR A 562 17.10 9.20 -11.18
N PHE A 563 17.16 10.51 -10.98
CA PHE A 563 16.07 11.43 -11.29
C PHE A 563 16.46 12.26 -12.52
N LEU A 564 15.62 12.21 -13.55
CA LEU A 564 15.88 12.91 -14.80
C LEU A 564 15.59 14.40 -14.66
N CYS A 565 16.49 15.23 -15.18
CA CYS A 565 16.28 16.66 -15.39
C CYS A 565 15.30 16.89 -16.55
N HIS A 566 14.68 18.07 -16.59
CA HIS A 566 13.68 18.44 -17.62
C HIS A 566 12.57 17.40 -17.76
N GLU A 567 12.17 16.79 -16.64
CA GLU A 567 11.28 15.64 -16.58
C GLU A 567 9.93 15.89 -17.27
N GLY A 568 9.42 17.13 -17.18
CA GLY A 568 8.17 17.56 -17.82
C GLY A 568 8.25 17.66 -19.33
N PHE A 569 9.46 17.70 -19.90
CA PHE A 569 9.70 17.95 -21.32
C PHE A 569 10.15 16.71 -22.08
N LEU A 570 10.50 15.59 -21.42
CA LEU A 570 11.11 14.42 -22.10
C LEU A 570 10.29 13.89 -23.30
N GLY A 571 8.96 13.90 -23.21
CA GLY A 571 8.10 13.53 -24.35
C GLY A 571 8.19 14.51 -25.52
N THR A 572 8.21 15.81 -25.22
CA THR A 572 8.40 16.90 -26.19
C THR A 572 9.80 16.84 -26.80
N LEU A 573 10.84 16.56 -26.01
CA LEU A 573 12.21 16.38 -26.48
C LEU A 573 12.34 15.17 -27.40
N GLY A 574 11.72 14.04 -27.04
CA GLY A 574 11.65 12.87 -27.91
C GLY A 574 10.94 13.16 -29.24
N ALA A 575 9.85 13.93 -29.22
CA ALA A 575 9.16 14.37 -30.43
C ALA A 575 10.04 15.33 -31.27
N PHE A 576 10.77 16.25 -30.63
CA PHE A 576 11.71 17.14 -31.30
C PHE A 576 12.85 16.36 -31.97
N TRP A 577 13.48 15.41 -31.29
CA TRP A 577 14.53 14.56 -31.88
C TRP A 577 14.00 13.59 -32.94
N SER A 578 12.69 13.29 -32.96
CA SER A 578 12.14 12.46 -34.03
C SER A 578 12.30 13.09 -35.43
N TYR A 579 12.50 14.42 -35.52
CA TYR A 579 12.85 15.08 -36.78
C TYR A 579 14.18 14.61 -37.36
N GLU A 580 15.17 14.26 -36.54
CA GLU A 580 16.43 13.69 -37.03
C GLU A 580 16.20 12.30 -37.64
N ASN A 581 15.32 11.49 -37.03
CA ASN A 581 14.89 10.22 -37.61
C ASN A 581 14.07 10.38 -38.91
N MET A 582 13.60 11.59 -39.21
CA MET A 582 12.93 11.96 -40.46
C MET A 582 13.89 12.56 -41.51
N GLY A 583 15.19 12.58 -41.24
CA GLY A 583 16.22 13.08 -42.17
C GLY A 583 16.36 14.61 -42.20
N ILE A 584 15.91 15.30 -41.16
CA ILE A 584 16.19 16.73 -40.96
C ILE A 584 17.52 16.84 -40.21
N ASP A 585 18.62 16.77 -40.96
CA ASP A 585 19.98 16.83 -40.42
C ASP A 585 20.30 18.23 -39.86
N GLY A 586 21.00 18.29 -38.71
CA GLY A 586 21.59 19.54 -38.18
C GLY A 586 20.85 20.21 -37.01
N LEU A 587 19.75 19.64 -36.51
CA LEU A 587 19.01 20.21 -35.37
C LEU A 587 19.73 19.99 -34.02
N ALA A 588 20.32 18.82 -33.77
CA ALA A 588 21.13 18.57 -32.57
C ALA A 588 22.60 19.02 -32.66
N ALA A 589 23.02 19.61 -33.79
CA ALA A 589 24.39 20.10 -33.98
C ALA A 589 24.68 21.41 -33.21
N HIS A 590 23.66 22.07 -32.66
CA HIS A 590 23.83 23.27 -31.86
C HIS A 590 24.26 22.91 -30.42
N GLU A 591 25.53 23.17 -30.06
CA GLU A 591 26.08 22.90 -28.71
C GLU A 591 25.20 23.43 -27.58
N VAL A 592 24.62 24.62 -27.77
CA VAL A 592 23.70 25.25 -26.81
C VAL A 592 22.44 24.40 -26.55
N ILE A 593 21.89 23.77 -27.58
CA ILE A 593 20.73 22.87 -27.43
C ILE A 593 21.18 21.60 -26.70
N ARG A 594 22.40 21.13 -26.93
CA ARG A 594 22.95 19.94 -26.28
C ARG A 594 23.15 20.15 -24.78
N GLU A 595 23.75 21.27 -24.36
CA GLU A 595 23.94 21.60 -22.94
C GLU A 595 22.62 21.86 -22.21
N VAL A 596 21.70 22.62 -22.81
CA VAL A 596 20.39 22.93 -22.21
C VAL A 596 19.52 21.69 -22.04
N LEU A 597 19.71 20.65 -22.87
CA LEU A 597 18.92 19.42 -22.82
C LEU A 597 19.58 18.28 -22.01
N LEU A 598 20.90 18.30 -21.84
CA LEU A 598 21.67 17.23 -21.19
C LEU A 598 22.17 17.58 -19.78
N GLY A 599 21.64 18.63 -19.14
CA GLY A 599 21.96 18.98 -17.76
C GLY A 599 22.01 17.75 -16.84
N ALA A 600 23.14 17.54 -16.17
CA ALA A 600 23.47 16.29 -15.49
C ALA A 600 22.35 15.85 -14.52
N PRO A 601 21.96 14.56 -14.51
CA PRO A 601 20.94 14.06 -13.59
C PRO A 601 21.44 14.11 -12.14
N TYR A 602 20.53 14.38 -11.20
CA TYR A 602 20.84 14.33 -9.77
C TYR A 602 21.10 12.88 -9.34
N THR A 603 22.29 12.60 -8.82
CA THR A 603 22.75 11.26 -8.42
C THR A 603 22.72 11.03 -6.91
N GLY A 604 21.89 11.73 -6.12
CA GLY A 604 21.56 11.34 -4.74
C GLY A 604 22.73 11.12 -3.75
N GLN A 605 23.94 11.57 -4.08
CA GLN A 605 25.12 11.53 -3.22
C GLN A 605 25.56 12.97 -2.98
N LEU A 606 25.41 13.46 -1.74
CA LEU A 606 26.18 14.62 -1.31
C LEU A 606 27.64 14.17 -1.12
N PRO A 607 28.63 14.88 -1.68
CA PRO A 607 29.97 14.84 -1.13
C PRO A 607 29.88 15.43 0.28
N SER A 608 30.18 14.63 1.30
CA SER A 608 30.54 15.15 2.61
C SER A 608 31.81 15.97 2.43
N LEU A 609 31.71 17.30 2.31
CA LEU A 609 32.91 18.14 2.34
C LEU A 609 33.51 18.12 3.75
N PRO A 610 34.78 17.74 3.92
CA PRO A 610 35.47 17.91 5.19
C PRO A 610 35.74 19.40 5.42
N LEU A 611 35.39 19.87 6.63
CA LEU A 611 35.87 21.12 7.19
C LEU A 611 37.40 21.01 7.39
N THR A 612 38.20 21.41 6.41
CA THR A 612 39.64 21.60 6.61
C THR A 612 40.15 22.82 5.86
N HIS A 613 40.65 23.77 6.65
CA HIS A 613 41.43 24.94 6.26
C HIS A 613 42.45 24.64 5.15
N GLN A 614 42.34 25.28 4.00
CA GLN A 614 43.50 25.51 3.13
C GLN A 614 43.49 26.91 2.52
N GLN A 615 44.70 27.46 2.55
CA GLN A 615 45.16 28.79 2.19
C GLN A 615 44.77 29.23 0.77
N ASP A 616 44.10 30.38 0.72
CA ASP A 616 44.45 31.59 -0.03
C ASP A 616 45.32 31.41 -1.29
N ASN A 617 44.68 31.50 -2.46
CA ASN A 617 45.20 32.17 -3.66
C ASN A 617 44.06 32.35 -4.69
N GLY A 618 43.54 33.58 -4.78
CA GLY A 618 43.19 34.25 -6.04
C GLY A 618 41.86 33.91 -6.72
N GLU A 619 40.80 34.60 -6.32
CA GLU A 619 39.74 35.26 -7.12
C GLU A 619 38.43 35.26 -6.32
N ASP A 620 38.24 36.32 -5.52
CA ASP A 620 37.06 36.59 -4.70
C ASP A 620 35.85 36.92 -5.61
N THR A 621 35.16 35.90 -6.11
CA THR A 621 33.76 36.07 -6.51
C THR A 621 32.90 35.97 -5.27
N THR A 622 32.57 37.12 -4.69
CA THR A 622 31.63 37.22 -3.57
C THR A 622 30.27 36.64 -3.98
N ILE A 623 29.57 35.99 -3.03
CA ILE A 623 28.19 35.50 -3.20
C ILE A 623 27.28 36.61 -3.77
N GLU A 624 27.55 37.87 -3.42
CA GLU A 624 26.89 39.05 -3.97
C GLU A 624 27.10 39.19 -5.49
N GLY A 625 28.33 39.00 -5.98
CA GLY A 625 28.63 39.02 -7.42
C GLY A 625 27.94 37.90 -8.20
N GLU A 626 27.76 36.73 -7.59
CA GLU A 626 27.02 35.62 -8.20
C GLU A 626 25.51 35.89 -8.23
N VAL A 627 24.96 36.48 -7.18
CA VAL A 627 23.56 36.95 -7.14
C VAL A 627 23.30 38.05 -8.17
N GLU A 628 24.23 38.99 -8.35
CA GLU A 628 24.10 40.05 -9.36
C GLU A 628 24.15 39.48 -10.80
N ARG A 629 25.02 38.49 -11.07
CA ARG A 629 25.04 37.77 -12.35
C ARG A 629 23.71 37.06 -12.61
N LEU A 630 23.19 36.30 -11.65
CA LEU A 630 21.91 35.60 -11.78
C LEU A 630 20.71 36.56 -11.97
N ARG A 631 20.77 37.76 -11.39
CA ARG A 631 19.77 38.82 -11.64
C ARG A 631 19.84 39.34 -13.07
N HIS A 632 21.04 39.55 -13.60
CA HIS A 632 21.25 39.97 -14.98
C HIS A 632 20.72 38.91 -15.96
N ASP A 633 21.07 37.64 -15.76
CA ASP A 633 20.64 36.55 -16.62
C ASP A 633 19.12 36.37 -16.60
N ASN A 634 18.49 36.48 -15.42
CA ASN A 634 17.03 36.48 -15.29
C ASN A 634 16.38 37.66 -16.05
N ALA A 635 16.98 38.84 -16.04
CA ALA A 635 16.46 39.99 -16.77
C ALA A 635 16.53 39.78 -18.30
N VAL A 636 17.62 39.18 -18.79
CA VAL A 636 17.78 38.81 -20.21
C VAL A 636 16.75 37.77 -20.62
N LEU A 637 16.57 36.70 -19.84
CA LEU A 637 15.57 35.65 -20.11
C LEU A 637 14.14 36.20 -20.10
N LYS A 638 13.84 37.15 -19.21
CA LYS A 638 12.51 37.78 -19.15
C LYS A 638 12.23 38.64 -20.38
N ALA A 639 13.22 39.40 -20.86
CA ALA A 639 13.11 40.17 -22.09
C ALA A 639 12.92 39.27 -23.33
N GLU A 640 13.61 38.12 -23.37
CA GLU A 640 13.47 37.14 -24.44
C GLU A 640 12.09 36.47 -24.43
N LEU A 641 11.56 36.13 -23.24
CA LEU A 641 10.20 35.61 -23.09
C LEU A 641 9.15 36.61 -23.59
N GLU A 642 9.29 37.90 -23.26
CA GLU A 642 8.41 38.97 -23.74
C GLU A 642 8.51 39.16 -25.27
N ARG A 643 9.69 38.98 -25.86
CA ARG A 643 9.88 38.98 -27.32
C ARG A 643 9.12 37.81 -27.97
N LEU A 644 9.31 36.60 -27.47
CA LEU A 644 8.65 35.39 -27.98
C LEU A 644 7.13 35.45 -27.83
N GLN A 645 6.62 36.03 -26.74
CA GLN A 645 5.18 36.24 -26.55
C GLN A 645 4.58 37.20 -27.58
N ARG A 646 5.29 38.29 -27.92
CA ARG A 646 4.88 39.22 -28.99
C ARG A 646 4.87 38.52 -30.35
N GLU A 647 5.93 37.78 -30.67
CA GLU A 647 6.06 37.06 -31.93
C GLU A 647 4.96 35.99 -32.10
N ASN A 648 4.63 35.25 -31.03
CA ASN A 648 3.54 34.29 -31.01
C ASN A 648 2.16 34.96 -31.20
N THR A 649 1.98 36.16 -30.64
CA THR A 649 0.76 36.97 -30.84
C THR A 649 0.62 37.43 -32.29
N GLU A 650 1.71 37.87 -32.93
CA GLU A 650 1.73 38.23 -34.35
C GLU A 650 1.46 37.01 -35.26
N LEU A 651 2.05 35.85 -34.95
CA LEU A 651 1.81 34.61 -35.68
C LEU A 651 0.34 34.17 -35.59
N LYS A 652 -0.27 34.24 -34.41
CA LYS A 652 -1.71 33.99 -34.23
C LYS A 652 -2.56 34.97 -35.04
N ALA A 653 -2.22 36.26 -35.06
CA ALA A 653 -2.92 37.26 -35.87
C ALA A 653 -2.78 37.00 -37.38
N LYS A 654 -1.60 36.58 -37.85
CA LYS A 654 -1.38 36.17 -39.25
C LYS A 654 -2.18 34.92 -39.61
N LEU A 655 -2.27 33.95 -38.70
CA LEU A 655 -3.05 32.72 -38.90
C LEU A 655 -4.54 33.06 -39.09
N VAL A 656 -5.09 33.94 -38.25
CA VAL A 656 -6.49 34.43 -38.33
C VAL A 656 -6.74 35.21 -39.63
N LYS A 657 -5.80 36.05 -40.07
CA LYS A 657 -5.90 36.81 -41.33
C LYS A 657 -5.73 35.94 -42.59
N SER A 658 -5.10 34.76 -42.48
CA SER A 658 -4.84 33.88 -43.63
C SER A 658 -6.06 33.14 -44.17
N GLY A 659 -7.26 33.32 -43.57
CA GLY A 659 -8.54 32.94 -44.16
C GLY A 659 -8.73 31.45 -44.47
N LYS A 660 -7.85 30.57 -43.98
CA LYS A 660 -8.03 29.13 -44.12
C LYS A 660 -8.99 28.64 -43.05
N PRO A 661 -10.14 28.03 -43.42
CA PRO A 661 -11.04 27.44 -42.45
C PRO A 661 -10.31 26.29 -41.74
N ASN A 662 -10.41 26.25 -40.41
CA ASN A 662 -10.06 25.08 -39.61
C ASN A 662 -10.96 23.91 -40.02
N THR A 663 -10.57 23.19 -41.07
CA THR A 663 -11.02 21.83 -41.36
C THR A 663 -9.91 20.88 -40.94
N PHE A 664 -9.84 20.53 -39.66
CA PHE A 664 -9.33 19.24 -39.22
C PHE A 664 -10.11 18.78 -37.98
N TYR A 665 -11.07 17.90 -38.29
CA TYR A 665 -11.60 16.74 -37.57
C TYR A 665 -11.76 16.73 -36.04
N HIS A 666 -12.96 16.26 -35.67
CA HIS A 666 -13.38 15.66 -34.41
C HIS A 666 -12.33 14.82 -33.69
#